data_AF-A0AAD1H6Z0-F1
#
_entry.id   AF-A0AAD1H6Z0-F1
#
_cell.length_a   1.000
_cell.length_b   1.000
_cell.length_c   1.000
_cell.angle_alpha   90.00
_cell.angle_beta   90.00
_cell.angle_gamma   90.00
#
_symmetry.space_group_name_H-M   'P 1'
#
loop_
_entity.id
_entity.type
_entity.pdbx_description
1 polymer ?
#
loop_
_entity_poly.entity_id
_entity_poly.type
_entity_poly.pdbx_seq_one_letter_code
_entity_poly.pdbx_strand_id
1 'polypeptide(L)'
;MGFYIRKSLSAGPFRFNLSKSGVGVSVGIPGFRVGTGPRGNYVHMGRSGVYYHATLGGRPKPSGGHPTQPYLSPSGFRPSAVVMEDVTGSTALELIPTGGGDVVDQLNTAAARIAWGWWATGAAILLGLLTLPYGLIIWAALAPVCVWLILNDRARKTVVLFYDVEDEHFTWFDSLVRTWPWLTGSQKIWRVLQSGNIATTYQFKTNSGASRLINRVNAAATTEGPKQLTTNIAVPAITAGKAALYFLPDRILVREGNHFSDLAYAHLNVYANDTRFIEDGATPGDAIQVGQTWQYVNVKGGPDRRYKNNRVLPIMRYETLDFASGHGLQWHLQVSRKDAAAPVARVIMSSPALALAATPQPTPRHSVPKHRKVVPAQPLVPPRLQKVAAAPTTPPPTPPTAGKVECVRADLTRNPTPHPASAVTFTAIDLETTGLDPDTARIVEIGLVKFTSDGTVIDEFATLVNNPGSHAEARAIHGIDDDDLVDAPTTAQALQEAFAFMDGTVVVAHNLDFEHRILTTQAARAGLPLPKYIGLCTLQSSRRQLDGRAFSLTAMYKTATGSWSDQRHTALGDARAVREVLLWLLRSARKPLYLTQSPPAAAGRTSEQCPVSCRPVPLTRCSVAELLDSFPQSPAPRTGDPTQIDNYTALLTEAVDDGRLTYEEAAALTRQARLTRLTGPQLRELHQKAWEATYPETKDADWSALAVLGHDVGSRRVGLM
;
A
#
# COMPACT_ATOMS: atom_id res chain seq x y z
N MET A 1 5.00 67.44 34.70
CA MET A 1 5.28 66.20 35.46
C MET A 1 4.26 65.15 35.05
N GLY A 2 4.69 64.12 34.29
CA GLY A 2 3.80 63.04 33.89
C GLY A 2 3.85 61.91 34.91
N PHE A 3 2.71 61.56 35.52
CA PHE A 3 2.61 60.43 36.44
C PHE A 3 2.89 59.11 35.70
N TYR A 4 3.82 58.30 36.22
CA TYR A 4 4.07 56.95 35.73
C TYR A 4 3.53 55.93 36.74
N ILE A 5 2.52 55.14 36.33
CA ILE A 5 1.97 54.06 37.16
C ILE A 5 2.87 52.83 36.99
N ARG A 6 3.38 52.28 38.09
CA ARG A 6 4.19 51.04 38.06
C ARG A 6 3.38 49.91 37.44
N LYS A 7 3.90 49.32 36.37
CA LYS A 7 3.24 48.24 35.61
C LYS A 7 3.12 46.91 36.36
N SER A 8 3.74 46.79 37.55
CA SER A 8 3.63 45.58 38.38
C SER A 8 3.69 45.90 39.88
N LEU A 9 2.79 45.34 40.68
CA LEU A 9 2.89 45.25 42.14
C LEU A 9 3.25 43.83 42.56
N SER A 10 4.06 43.68 43.61
CA SER A 10 4.39 42.38 44.21
C SER A 10 3.95 42.37 45.67
N ALA A 11 3.26 41.31 46.09
CA ALA A 11 2.81 41.09 47.46
C ALA A 11 3.08 39.63 47.83
N GLY A 12 4.14 39.39 48.61
CA GLY A 12 4.58 38.05 48.97
C GLY A 12 4.93 37.19 47.73
N PRO A 13 4.47 35.93 47.64
CA PRO A 13 4.77 35.07 46.50
C PRO A 13 4.01 35.48 45.22
N PHE A 14 3.07 36.44 45.33
CA PHE A 14 2.23 36.89 44.23
C PHE A 14 2.73 38.18 43.58
N ARG A 15 2.62 38.25 42.26
CA ARG A 15 2.93 39.43 41.46
C ARG A 15 1.77 39.75 40.51
N PHE A 16 1.29 40.98 40.62
CA PHE A 16 0.17 41.54 39.87
C PHE A 16 0.71 42.47 38.79
N ASN A 17 0.51 42.12 37.51
CA ASN A 17 0.90 42.93 36.36
C ASN A 17 -0.33 43.66 35.82
N LEU A 18 -0.27 44.98 35.79
CA LEU A 18 -1.36 45.85 35.35
C LEU A 18 -1.09 46.25 33.89
N SER A 19 -2.00 45.86 32.99
CA SER A 19 -1.91 46.18 31.55
C SER A 19 -3.22 46.74 31.01
N LYS A 20 -3.17 47.42 29.85
CA LYS A 20 -4.37 47.94 29.17
C LYS A 20 -5.38 46.84 28.80
N SER A 21 -4.93 45.58 28.69
CA SER A 21 -5.77 44.42 28.41
C SER A 21 -6.33 43.72 29.67
N GLY A 22 -6.02 44.22 30.87
CA GLY A 22 -6.47 43.67 32.16
C GLY A 22 -5.31 43.30 33.11
N VAL A 23 -5.67 42.82 34.30
CA VAL A 23 -4.73 42.48 35.38
C VAL A 23 -4.34 41.00 35.30
N GLY A 24 -3.03 40.71 35.32
CA GLY A 24 -2.52 39.35 35.42
C GLY A 24 -1.89 39.08 36.78
N VAL A 25 -2.05 37.87 37.30
CA VAL A 25 -1.50 37.43 38.59
C VAL A 25 -0.58 36.24 38.37
N SER A 26 0.62 36.30 38.94
CA SER A 26 1.58 35.17 38.92
C SER A 26 2.06 34.84 40.32
N VAL A 27 2.27 33.56 40.59
CA VAL A 27 2.81 33.05 41.85
C VAL A 27 4.02 32.17 41.58
N GLY A 28 5.04 32.28 42.41
CA GLY A 28 6.19 31.38 42.34
C GLY A 28 7.47 31.93 42.95
N ILE A 29 8.50 31.09 42.94
CA ILE A 29 9.81 31.35 43.53
C ILE A 29 10.77 31.99 42.51
N PRO A 30 11.86 32.63 42.94
CA PRO A 30 12.88 33.16 42.03
C PRO A 30 13.39 32.06 41.08
N GLY A 31 13.12 32.23 39.79
CA GLY A 31 13.51 31.29 38.75
C GLY A 31 12.42 30.32 38.27
N PHE A 32 11.25 30.27 38.91
CA PHE A 32 10.09 29.53 38.40
C PHE A 32 8.78 30.16 38.87
N ARG A 33 7.96 30.61 37.92
CA ARG A 33 6.67 31.27 38.19
C ARG A 33 5.60 30.80 37.24
N VAL A 34 4.38 30.68 37.77
CA VAL A 34 3.19 30.34 36.99
C VAL A 34 2.17 31.45 37.19
N GLY A 35 1.57 31.94 36.12
CA GLY A 35 0.62 33.03 36.20
C GLY A 35 -0.54 32.89 35.25
N THR A 36 -1.62 33.60 35.58
CA THR A 36 -2.81 33.75 34.76
C THR A 36 -3.04 35.21 34.44
N GLY A 37 -3.51 35.52 33.25
CA GLY A 37 -3.83 36.88 32.87
C GLY A 37 -4.79 36.93 31.69
N PRO A 38 -5.07 38.13 31.16
CA PRO A 38 -6.09 38.33 30.12
C PRO A 38 -5.80 37.61 28.80
N ARG A 39 -4.56 37.13 28.61
CA ARG A 39 -4.11 36.39 27.43
C ARG A 39 -3.88 34.89 27.70
N GLY A 40 -4.38 34.38 28.82
CA GLY A 40 -4.28 32.97 29.21
C GLY A 40 -3.20 32.70 30.26
N ASN A 41 -3.01 31.41 30.54
CA ASN A 41 -2.08 30.93 31.56
C ASN A 41 -0.66 30.84 30.98
N TYR A 42 0.36 31.15 31.79
CA TYR A 42 1.75 31.12 31.37
C TYR A 42 2.67 30.61 32.48
N VAL A 43 3.79 30.02 32.07
CA VAL A 43 4.87 29.55 32.94
C VAL A 43 6.18 30.20 32.50
N HIS A 44 6.91 30.72 33.47
CA HIS A 44 8.21 31.35 33.30
C HIS A 44 9.25 30.62 34.15
N MET A 45 10.28 30.05 33.54
CA MET A 45 11.33 29.28 34.21
C MET A 45 12.72 29.75 33.75
N GLY A 46 13.63 30.07 34.66
CA GLY A 46 14.98 30.48 34.30
C GLY A 46 15.73 31.26 35.39
N ARG A 47 17.04 31.02 35.53
CA ARG A 47 17.95 31.72 36.44
C ARG A 47 19.25 32.02 35.68
N SER A 48 19.88 33.16 35.97
CA SER A 48 21.22 33.50 35.45
C SER A 48 21.32 33.62 33.92
N GLY A 49 20.32 34.23 33.27
CA GLY A 49 20.42 34.65 31.86
C GLY A 49 19.81 33.70 30.82
N VAL A 50 19.28 32.54 31.23
CA VAL A 50 18.51 31.65 30.36
C VAL A 50 17.07 31.58 30.87
N TYR A 51 16.11 31.95 30.03
CA TYR A 51 14.70 32.02 30.38
C TYR A 51 13.83 31.27 29.37
N TYR A 52 12.90 30.48 29.88
CA TYR A 52 11.88 29.75 29.15
C TYR A 52 10.51 30.32 29.53
N HIS A 53 9.75 30.78 28.53
CA HIS A 53 8.39 31.31 28.71
C HIS A 53 7.43 30.56 27.79
N ALA A 54 6.41 29.91 28.37
CA ALA A 54 5.41 29.15 27.63
C ALA A 54 3.99 29.48 28.13
N THR A 55 3.09 29.82 27.20
CA THR A 55 1.65 29.98 27.49
C THR A 55 0.94 28.63 27.38
N LEU A 56 0.31 28.20 28.47
CA LEU A 56 -0.43 26.94 28.54
C LEU A 56 -1.91 27.18 28.24
N GLY A 57 -2.33 26.74 27.06
CA GLY A 57 -3.74 26.58 26.71
C GLY A 57 -4.34 27.74 25.93
N GLY A 58 -4.49 27.54 24.62
CA GLY A 58 -5.30 28.37 23.75
C GLY A 58 -5.23 27.91 22.30
N ARG A 59 -6.19 27.06 21.87
CA ARG A 59 -6.58 26.98 20.45
C ARG A 59 -6.90 28.40 19.97
N PRO A 60 -6.42 28.85 18.80
CA PRO A 60 -6.84 30.14 18.29
C PRO A 60 -8.31 30.05 17.87
N LYS A 61 -9.19 30.83 18.53
CA LYS A 61 -10.54 31.09 18.04
C LYS A 61 -10.45 32.15 16.92
N PRO A 62 -11.24 32.01 15.83
CA PRO A 62 -11.21 32.92 14.70
C PRO A 62 -11.81 34.27 15.09
N SER A 63 -11.07 35.36 14.89
CA SER A 63 -11.65 36.70 14.91
C SER A 63 -12.44 36.90 13.62
N GLY A 64 -13.74 37.13 13.76
CA GLY A 64 -14.59 37.58 12.66
C GLY A 64 -14.07 38.89 12.08
N GLY A 65 -13.69 38.83 10.81
CA GLY A 65 -13.52 39.96 9.91
C GLY A 65 -13.96 39.49 8.53
N HIS A 66 -14.88 40.22 7.91
CA HIS A 66 -15.35 39.95 6.55
C HIS A 66 -14.20 39.92 5.52
N PRO A 67 -14.39 39.20 4.40
CA PRO A 67 -13.33 38.52 3.68
C PRO A 67 -12.52 39.48 2.83
N THR A 68 -11.25 39.63 3.14
CA THR A 68 -10.25 40.13 2.20
C THR A 68 -9.12 39.11 2.17
N GLN A 69 -8.98 38.42 1.04
CA GLN A 69 -7.92 37.46 0.80
C GLN A 69 -6.55 38.10 1.06
N PRO A 70 -5.75 37.60 2.02
CA PRO A 70 -4.35 37.96 2.06
C PRO A 70 -3.64 37.17 0.96
N TYR A 71 -3.17 37.91 -0.05
CA TYR A 71 -2.08 37.51 -0.93
C TYR A 71 -0.93 36.95 -0.07
N LEU A 72 -0.79 35.63 -0.03
CA LEU A 72 0.49 35.01 0.32
C LEU A 72 1.31 34.96 -0.97
N SER A 73 2.17 35.96 -1.13
CA SER A 73 3.30 35.85 -2.06
C SER A 73 4.10 34.60 -1.69
N PRO A 74 4.48 33.75 -2.66
CA PRO A 74 5.13 32.49 -2.38
C PRO A 74 6.48 32.74 -1.71
N SER A 75 6.69 32.13 -0.55
CA SER A 75 8.04 31.90 -0.03
C SER A 75 8.80 31.11 -1.10
N GLY A 76 9.88 31.70 -1.60
CA GLY A 76 10.68 31.17 -2.71
C GLY A 76 10.95 29.67 -2.62
N PHE A 77 10.65 29.00 -3.71
CA PHE A 77 11.00 27.62 -4.01
C PHE A 77 12.50 27.36 -3.76
N ARG A 78 12.80 26.38 -2.89
CA ARG A 78 14.13 25.76 -2.82
C ARG A 78 14.03 24.38 -3.50
N PRO A 79 14.69 24.13 -4.65
CA PRO A 79 14.52 22.93 -5.48
C PRO A 79 15.09 21.61 -4.92
N SER A 80 15.43 21.53 -3.63
CA SER A 80 16.48 20.59 -3.18
C SER A 80 16.03 19.37 -2.38
N ALA A 81 14.76 19.26 -1.97
CA ALA A 81 14.34 18.19 -1.05
C ALA A 81 13.83 16.95 -1.81
N VAL A 82 14.34 15.78 -1.44
CA VAL A 82 13.82 14.46 -1.89
C VAL A 82 12.44 14.24 -1.26
N VAL A 83 11.48 13.75 -2.05
CA VAL A 83 10.13 13.43 -1.57
C VAL A 83 10.19 12.09 -0.84
N MET A 84 9.70 12.05 0.41
CA MET A 84 9.67 10.86 1.24
C MET A 84 8.24 10.31 1.28
N GLU A 85 8.07 9.06 0.86
CA GLU A 85 6.81 8.29 0.85
C GLU A 85 6.76 7.36 2.06
N ASP A 86 5.59 7.14 2.63
CA ASP A 86 5.38 6.20 3.73
C ASP A 86 5.41 4.75 3.22
N VAL A 87 6.11 3.86 3.93
CA VAL A 87 6.27 2.44 3.59
C VAL A 87 5.75 1.51 4.70
N THR A 88 4.95 2.02 5.63
CA THR A 88 4.52 1.27 6.84
C THR A 88 3.24 0.45 6.70
N GLY A 89 2.64 0.39 5.51
CA GLY A 89 1.41 -0.38 5.26
C GLY A 89 0.17 0.21 5.93
N SER A 90 -0.84 -0.62 6.19
CA SER A 90 -2.06 -0.25 6.93
C SER A 90 -1.79 -0.16 8.44
N THR A 91 -2.54 0.71 9.12
CA THR A 91 -2.45 0.84 10.59
C THR A 91 -3.15 -0.32 11.29
N ALA A 92 -2.85 -0.57 12.57
CA ALA A 92 -3.53 -1.63 13.33
C ALA A 92 -5.06 -1.46 13.41
N LEU A 93 -5.55 -0.24 13.23
CA LEU A 93 -6.98 0.10 13.17
C LEU A 93 -7.66 -0.33 11.85
N GLU A 94 -6.87 -0.57 10.81
CA GLU A 94 -7.31 -0.88 9.44
C GLU A 94 -6.98 -2.33 9.04
N LEU A 95 -6.24 -3.06 9.88
CA LEU A 95 -5.98 -4.49 9.71
C LEU A 95 -7.27 -5.28 9.97
N ILE A 96 -7.75 -6.01 8.97
CA ILE A 96 -8.89 -6.93 9.10
C ILE A 96 -8.45 -8.08 10.01
N PRO A 97 -9.12 -8.31 11.17
CA PRO A 97 -8.81 -9.44 12.03
C PRO A 97 -8.99 -10.74 11.26
N THR A 98 -7.96 -11.57 11.22
CA THR A 98 -7.99 -12.85 10.48
C THR A 98 -8.35 -14.02 11.37
N GLY A 99 -8.22 -13.86 12.69
CA GLY A 99 -8.67 -14.83 13.69
C GLY A 99 -9.90 -14.31 14.42
N GLY A 100 -11.00 -15.05 14.42
CA GLY A 100 -12.07 -14.81 15.39
C GLY A 100 -11.49 -15.02 16.79
N GLY A 101 -11.40 -13.98 17.63
CA GLY A 101 -10.65 -14.10 18.88
C GLY A 101 -11.03 -13.10 19.97
N ASP A 102 -11.81 -13.57 20.94
CA ASP A 102 -12.07 -12.96 22.26
C ASP A 102 -10.81 -12.33 22.90
N VAL A 103 -9.61 -12.89 22.66
CA VAL A 103 -8.34 -12.40 23.20
C VAL A 103 -7.97 -10.99 22.73
N VAL A 104 -8.19 -10.64 21.45
CA VAL A 104 -7.86 -9.29 20.93
C VAL A 104 -8.79 -8.25 21.55
N ASP A 105 -10.08 -8.58 21.68
CA ASP A 105 -11.06 -7.72 22.35
C ASP A 105 -10.76 -7.56 23.83
N GLN A 106 -10.35 -8.63 24.52
CA GLN A 106 -9.90 -8.58 25.91
C GLN A 106 -8.64 -7.71 26.07
N LEU A 107 -7.66 -7.82 25.16
CA LEU A 107 -6.45 -7.00 25.17
C LEU A 107 -6.76 -5.53 24.91
N ASN A 108 -7.62 -5.22 23.93
CA ASN A 108 -8.09 -3.86 23.66
C ASN A 108 -8.85 -3.27 24.85
N THR A 109 -9.73 -4.07 25.47
CA THR A 109 -10.46 -3.68 26.68
C THR A 109 -9.53 -3.43 27.86
N ALA A 110 -8.56 -4.32 28.08
CA ALA A 110 -7.55 -4.19 29.12
C ALA A 110 -6.66 -2.96 28.89
N ALA A 111 -6.28 -2.70 27.65
CA ALA A 111 -5.49 -1.55 27.26
C ALA A 111 -6.26 -0.23 27.48
N ALA A 112 -7.56 -0.19 27.20
CA ALA A 112 -8.40 1.00 27.34
C ALA A 112 -8.68 1.41 28.80
N ARG A 113 -8.50 0.51 29.77
CA ARG A 113 -8.78 0.80 31.19
C ARG A 113 -7.86 1.92 31.72
N ILE A 114 -8.41 2.83 32.52
CA ILE A 114 -7.64 3.87 33.22
C ILE A 114 -7.01 3.25 34.48
N ALA A 115 -5.73 3.54 34.76
CA ALA A 115 -5.07 3.12 36.00
C ALA A 115 -5.28 4.16 37.10
N TRP A 116 -6.25 3.93 37.98
CA TRP A 116 -6.61 4.81 39.09
C TRP A 116 -5.60 4.78 40.24
N GLY A 117 -4.84 3.70 40.42
CA GLY A 117 -3.91 3.52 41.52
C GLY A 117 -2.84 4.61 41.61
N TRP A 118 -2.30 5.05 40.47
CA TRP A 118 -1.32 6.14 40.44
C TRP A 118 -1.93 7.52 40.73
N TRP A 119 -3.16 7.75 40.28
CA TRP A 119 -3.90 8.99 40.59
C TRP A 119 -4.26 9.05 42.08
N ALA A 120 -4.72 7.93 42.66
CA ALA A 120 -5.01 7.82 44.08
C ALA A 120 -3.75 7.99 44.93
N THR A 121 -2.62 7.44 44.50
CA THR A 121 -1.32 7.61 45.17
C THR A 121 -0.86 9.06 45.13
N GLY A 122 -0.95 9.73 43.98
CA GLY A 122 -0.61 11.15 43.85
C GLY A 122 -1.50 12.04 44.72
N ALA A 123 -2.81 11.75 44.77
CA ALA A 123 -3.76 12.44 45.63
C ALA A 123 -3.46 12.23 47.13
N ALA A 124 -3.12 11.00 47.54
CA ALA A 124 -2.75 10.68 48.92
C ALA A 124 -1.45 11.38 49.34
N ILE A 125 -0.44 11.43 48.47
CA ILE A 125 0.80 12.17 48.71
C ILE A 125 0.52 13.65 48.90
N LEU A 126 -0.25 14.27 47.99
CA LEU A 126 -0.61 15.67 48.06
C LEU A 126 -1.43 16.00 49.33
N LEU A 127 -2.39 15.15 49.68
CA LEU A 127 -3.23 15.31 50.88
C LEU A 127 -2.40 15.27 52.16
N GLY A 128 -1.44 14.34 52.27
CA GLY A 128 -0.55 14.28 53.43
C GLY A 128 0.42 15.47 53.50
N LEU A 129 0.93 15.96 52.36
CA LEU A 129 1.76 17.18 52.33
C LEU A 129 0.98 18.43 52.80
N LEU A 130 -0.30 18.54 52.42
CA LEU A 130 -1.18 19.67 52.79
C LEU A 130 -1.59 19.67 54.26
N THR A 131 -1.48 18.53 54.95
CA THR A 131 -2.01 18.32 56.31
C THR A 131 -0.92 18.06 57.36
N LEU A 132 0.32 18.47 57.07
CA LEU A 132 1.41 18.37 58.03
C LEU A 132 1.10 19.15 59.33
N PRO A 133 1.42 18.59 60.53
CA PRO A 133 2.23 17.38 60.74
C PRO A 133 1.46 16.04 60.70
N TYR A 134 0.12 16.06 60.66
CA TYR A 134 -0.73 14.86 60.69
C TYR A 134 -0.67 14.03 59.39
N GLY A 135 -0.10 14.57 58.32
CA GLY A 135 0.05 13.91 57.03
C GLY A 135 0.73 12.53 57.07
N LEU A 136 1.64 12.28 58.03
CA LEU A 136 2.28 10.98 58.19
C LEU A 136 1.28 9.87 58.54
N ILE A 137 0.26 10.18 59.35
CA ILE A 137 -0.79 9.23 59.73
C ILE A 137 -1.69 8.95 58.53
N ILE A 138 -2.00 9.98 57.73
CA ILE A 138 -2.79 9.84 56.50
C ILE A 138 -2.07 8.97 55.48
N TRP A 139 -0.75 9.12 55.31
CA TRP A 139 0.03 8.24 54.44
C TRP A 139 0.04 6.80 54.94
N ALA A 140 0.24 6.58 56.24
CA ALA A 140 0.20 5.23 56.82
C ALA A 140 -1.16 4.55 56.62
N ALA A 141 -2.26 5.30 56.71
CA ALA A 141 -3.62 4.79 56.50
C ALA A 141 -3.98 4.56 55.03
N LEU A 142 -3.55 5.44 54.11
CA LEU A 142 -3.90 5.36 52.69
C LEU A 142 -2.94 4.48 51.86
N ALA A 143 -1.73 4.22 52.35
CA ALA A 143 -0.75 3.40 51.63
C ALA A 143 -1.28 1.98 51.29
N PRO A 144 -1.92 1.23 52.20
CA PRO A 144 -2.49 -0.08 51.87
C PRO A 144 -3.56 0.00 50.77
N VAL A 145 -4.40 1.03 50.79
CA VAL A 145 -5.45 1.26 49.78
C VAL A 145 -4.83 1.59 48.42
N CYS A 146 -3.80 2.44 48.40
CA CYS A 146 -3.07 2.77 47.18
C CYS A 146 -2.37 1.54 46.58
N VAL A 147 -1.72 0.72 47.43
CA VAL A 147 -1.10 -0.54 47.00
C VAL A 147 -2.15 -1.50 46.46
N TRP A 148 -3.27 -1.68 47.15
CA TRP A 148 -4.37 -2.53 46.67
C TRP A 148 -4.93 -2.05 45.33
N LEU A 149 -5.14 -0.74 45.15
CA LEU A 149 -5.58 -0.16 43.88
C LEU A 149 -4.58 -0.40 42.76
N ILE A 150 -3.28 -0.25 43.01
CA ILE A 150 -2.23 -0.53 42.02
C ILE A 150 -2.24 -2.01 41.63
N LEU A 151 -2.38 -2.93 42.60
CA LEU A 151 -2.41 -4.37 42.34
C LEU A 151 -3.68 -4.78 41.59
N ASN A 152 -4.84 -4.25 41.98
CA ASN A 152 -6.11 -4.49 41.30
C ASN A 152 -6.14 -3.88 39.89
N ASP A 153 -5.54 -2.71 39.67
CA ASP A 153 -5.38 -2.14 38.33
C ASP A 153 -4.48 -3.01 37.45
N ARG A 154 -3.39 -3.55 38.00
CA ARG A 154 -2.54 -4.51 37.26
C ARG A 154 -3.32 -5.77 36.90
N ALA A 155 -4.04 -6.36 37.84
CA ALA A 155 -4.87 -7.54 37.59
C ALA A 155 -5.94 -7.28 36.52
N ARG A 156 -6.64 -6.15 36.59
CA ARG A 156 -7.68 -5.77 35.61
C ARG A 156 -7.12 -5.42 34.24
N LYS A 157 -5.84 -5.11 34.11
CA LYS A 157 -5.21 -4.73 32.84
C LYS A 157 -4.41 -5.87 32.20
N THR A 158 -4.47 -7.06 32.78
CA THR A 158 -3.72 -8.22 32.34
C THR A 158 -4.68 -9.30 31.87
N VAL A 159 -4.47 -9.76 30.64
CA VAL A 159 -5.09 -10.95 30.06
C VAL A 159 -4.08 -12.09 30.24
N VAL A 160 -4.55 -13.23 30.75
CA VAL A 160 -3.68 -14.40 30.99
C VAL A 160 -3.98 -15.43 29.91
N LEU A 161 -2.93 -15.90 29.24
CA LEU A 161 -3.02 -16.90 28.18
C LEU A 161 -2.03 -18.03 28.47
N PHE A 162 -2.54 -19.24 28.60
CA PHE A 162 -1.74 -20.44 28.82
C PHE A 162 -1.69 -21.27 27.54
N TYR A 163 -0.48 -21.69 27.17
CA TYR A 163 -0.23 -22.60 26.07
C TYR A 163 0.17 -23.97 26.61
N ASP A 164 -0.39 -25.02 26.02
CA ASP A 164 0.09 -26.38 26.23
C ASP A 164 1.39 -26.59 25.45
N VAL A 165 2.37 -27.22 26.08
CA VAL A 165 3.77 -27.30 25.64
C VAL A 165 4.05 -28.60 24.89
N GLU A 166 3.07 -29.52 24.83
CA GLU A 166 3.22 -30.85 24.24
C GLU A 166 2.81 -30.95 22.75
N ASP A 167 2.31 -29.86 22.14
CA ASP A 167 1.80 -29.86 20.76
C ASP A 167 2.87 -29.64 19.67
N GLU A 168 2.61 -30.13 18.45
CA GLU A 168 3.47 -29.92 17.26
C GLU A 168 3.72 -28.42 16.98
N HIS A 169 2.70 -27.57 17.18
CA HIS A 169 2.81 -26.12 17.09
C HIS A 169 3.84 -25.52 18.06
N PHE A 170 3.98 -26.10 19.25
CA PHE A 170 4.95 -25.66 20.24
C PHE A 170 6.38 -26.00 19.81
N THR A 171 6.62 -27.15 19.18
CA THR A 171 7.98 -27.56 18.74
C THR A 171 8.57 -26.61 17.70
N TRP A 172 7.75 -26.16 16.74
CA TRP A 172 8.14 -25.13 15.79
C TRP A 172 8.37 -23.79 16.50
N PHE A 173 7.47 -23.40 17.40
CA PHE A 173 7.57 -22.13 18.11
C PHE A 173 8.81 -22.07 19.02
N ASP A 174 9.19 -23.16 19.66
CA ASP A 174 10.45 -23.26 20.42
C ASP A 174 11.67 -23.02 19.52
N SER A 175 11.62 -23.52 18.27
CA SER A 175 12.66 -23.23 17.27
C SER A 175 12.73 -21.74 16.92
N LEU A 176 11.60 -21.06 16.85
CA LEU A 176 11.53 -19.61 16.65
C LEU A 176 12.16 -18.86 17.84
N VAL A 177 11.78 -19.23 19.07
CA VAL A 177 12.32 -18.65 20.30
C VAL A 177 13.83 -18.85 20.40
N ARG A 178 14.35 -20.04 20.05
CA ARG A 178 15.79 -20.34 20.04
C ARG A 178 16.57 -19.59 18.97
N THR A 179 15.92 -19.22 17.87
CA THR A 179 16.53 -18.46 16.78
C THR A 179 16.46 -16.95 17.02
N TRP A 180 15.51 -16.48 17.84
CA TRP A 180 15.34 -15.07 18.16
C TRP A 180 16.59 -14.32 18.69
N PRO A 181 17.51 -14.96 19.45
CA PRO A 181 18.78 -14.37 19.84
C PRO A 181 19.65 -13.83 18.70
N TRP A 182 19.46 -14.30 17.47
CA TRP A 182 20.10 -13.71 16.29
C TRP A 182 19.68 -12.25 16.08
N LEU A 183 18.39 -11.94 16.29
CA LEU A 183 17.88 -10.57 16.26
C LEU A 183 18.21 -9.81 17.55
N THR A 184 17.93 -10.35 18.74
CA THR A 184 18.15 -9.62 20.00
C THR A 184 19.64 -9.33 20.26
N GLY A 185 20.53 -10.16 19.74
CA GLY A 185 21.98 -9.97 19.81
C GLY A 185 22.54 -8.94 18.81
N SER A 186 21.69 -8.28 18.01
CA SER A 186 22.11 -7.20 17.10
C SER A 186 22.21 -5.88 17.86
N GLN A 187 23.30 -5.12 17.67
CA GLN A 187 23.49 -3.83 18.36
C GLN A 187 22.46 -2.79 17.95
N LYS A 188 22.07 -2.82 16.68
CA LYS A 188 21.05 -1.92 16.12
C LYS A 188 20.08 -2.67 15.21
N ILE A 189 18.80 -2.37 15.42
CA ILE A 189 17.72 -2.70 14.52
C ILE A 189 16.96 -1.39 14.26
N TRP A 190 16.54 -1.18 13.02
CA TRP A 190 15.74 -0.04 12.64
C TRP A 190 14.50 -0.48 11.88
N ARG A 191 13.39 0.23 12.09
CA ARG A 191 12.22 0.14 11.20
C ARG A 191 12.24 1.31 10.24
N VAL A 192 12.17 1.03 8.95
CA VAL A 192 12.02 2.05 7.91
C VAL A 192 10.56 2.51 7.89
N LEU A 193 10.36 3.82 8.04
CA LEU A 193 9.04 4.44 8.02
C LEU A 193 8.76 5.11 6.68
N GLN A 194 9.77 5.75 6.11
CA GLN A 194 9.62 6.45 4.85
C GLN A 194 10.80 6.23 3.94
N SER A 195 10.58 6.46 2.66
CA SER A 195 11.55 6.25 1.61
C SER A 195 11.36 7.27 0.49
N GLY A 196 12.45 7.79 -0.07
CA GLY A 196 12.40 8.68 -1.22
C GLY A 196 13.48 8.36 -2.25
N ASN A 197 13.09 8.26 -3.53
CA ASN A 197 14.05 8.03 -4.61
C ASN A 197 14.77 9.33 -5.00
N ILE A 198 16.08 9.23 -5.22
CA ILE A 198 16.89 10.35 -5.70
C ILE A 198 16.75 10.43 -7.22
N ALA A 199 16.11 11.50 -7.70
CA ALA A 199 15.75 11.64 -9.11
C ALA A 199 16.68 12.58 -9.88
N THR A 200 17.39 13.48 -9.20
CA THR A 200 18.20 14.52 -9.85
C THR A 200 19.68 14.38 -9.54
N THR A 201 20.52 14.82 -10.49
CA THR A 201 21.97 14.89 -10.33
C THR A 201 22.37 15.78 -9.14
N TYR A 202 21.61 16.84 -8.85
CA TYR A 202 21.87 17.67 -7.68
C TYR A 202 21.63 16.89 -6.38
N GLN A 203 20.49 16.21 -6.26
CA GLN A 203 20.18 15.37 -5.10
C GLN A 203 21.19 14.23 -4.95
N PHE A 204 21.63 13.60 -6.04
CA PHE A 204 22.69 12.58 -5.99
C PHE A 204 23.97 13.15 -5.39
N LYS A 205 24.40 14.33 -5.86
CA LYS A 205 25.61 15.01 -5.35
C LYS A 205 25.49 15.41 -3.88
N THR A 206 24.33 15.89 -3.44
CA THR A 206 24.14 16.39 -2.07
C THR A 206 23.80 15.31 -1.04
N ASN A 207 23.44 14.11 -1.49
CA ASN A 207 23.09 12.97 -0.63
C ASN A 207 24.11 11.83 -0.79
N SER A 208 25.40 12.19 -0.82
CA SER A 208 26.50 11.23 -0.76
C SER A 208 26.54 10.16 -1.87
N GLY A 209 25.89 10.42 -3.01
CA GLY A 209 25.77 9.46 -4.12
C GLY A 209 24.74 8.34 -3.88
N ALA A 210 23.83 8.51 -2.90
CA ALA A 210 22.77 7.55 -2.67
C ALA A 210 21.78 7.49 -3.86
N SER A 211 21.17 6.32 -4.06
CA SER A 211 20.04 6.12 -4.99
C SER A 211 18.68 6.39 -4.31
N ARG A 212 18.62 6.21 -2.99
CA ARG A 212 17.40 6.30 -2.18
C ARG A 212 17.73 6.87 -0.80
N LEU A 213 16.88 7.74 -0.29
CA LEU A 213 16.87 8.18 1.11
C LEU A 213 15.81 7.41 1.88
N ILE A 214 16.07 7.16 3.15
CA ILE A 214 15.09 6.53 4.05
C ILE A 214 14.99 7.34 5.34
N ASN A 215 13.80 7.33 5.93
CA ASN A 215 13.56 7.74 7.30
C ASN A 215 13.29 6.48 8.11
N ARG A 216 14.04 6.28 9.20
CA ARG A 216 13.96 5.07 10.03
C ARG A 216 13.99 5.42 11.51
N VAL A 217 13.33 4.60 12.31
CA VAL A 217 13.32 4.71 13.78
C VAL A 217 13.99 3.49 14.40
N ASN A 218 14.58 3.67 15.58
CA ASN A 218 15.15 2.54 16.32
C ASN A 218 14.05 1.52 16.63
N ALA A 219 14.37 0.26 16.37
CA ALA A 219 13.57 -0.88 16.76
C ALA A 219 14.37 -1.75 17.74
N ALA A 220 13.67 -2.56 18.53
CA ALA A 220 14.27 -3.50 19.46
C ALA A 220 13.56 -4.85 19.38
N ALA A 221 14.34 -5.92 19.30
CA ALA A 221 13.84 -7.27 19.43
C ALA A 221 13.93 -7.71 20.90
N THR A 222 12.87 -8.33 21.42
CA THR A 222 12.80 -8.87 22.79
C THR A 222 12.12 -10.24 22.77
N THR A 223 12.12 -10.94 23.89
CA THR A 223 11.35 -12.18 24.10
C THR A 223 10.23 -11.98 25.13
N GLU A 224 9.80 -10.74 25.30
CA GLU A 224 8.76 -10.33 26.25
C GLU A 224 7.49 -9.90 25.51
N GLY A 225 6.36 -10.42 25.97
CA GLY A 225 5.04 -10.07 25.44
C GLY A 225 4.60 -8.64 25.79
N PRO A 226 3.42 -8.20 25.31
CA PRO A 226 2.86 -6.91 25.69
C PRO A 226 2.53 -6.90 27.18
N LYS A 227 2.59 -5.72 27.82
CA LYS A 227 2.31 -5.56 29.27
C LYS A 227 0.91 -6.03 29.68
N GLN A 228 -0.02 -6.05 28.74
CA GLN A 228 -1.40 -6.47 28.91
C GLN A 228 -1.58 -7.98 28.79
N LEU A 229 -0.53 -8.75 28.45
CA LEU A 229 -0.59 -10.19 28.26
C LEU A 229 0.43 -10.88 29.19
N THR A 230 -0.05 -11.85 29.96
CA THR A 230 0.82 -12.76 30.74
C THR A 230 0.71 -14.15 30.15
N THR A 231 1.87 -14.73 29.81
CA THR A 231 1.99 -16.07 29.22
C THR A 231 2.97 -16.93 30.00
N ASN A 232 2.80 -18.25 29.92
CA ASN A 232 3.78 -19.23 30.42
C ASN A 232 4.97 -19.45 29.47
N ILE A 233 4.93 -18.86 28.27
CA ILE A 233 5.94 -18.99 27.22
C ILE A 233 6.67 -17.66 27.00
N ALA A 234 7.89 -17.72 26.47
CA ALA A 234 8.59 -16.54 25.95
C ALA A 234 7.92 -16.08 24.66
N VAL A 235 7.77 -14.77 24.47
CA VAL A 235 7.05 -14.20 23.31
C VAL A 235 8.04 -13.38 22.50
N PRO A 236 8.59 -13.91 21.40
CA PRO A 236 9.40 -13.14 20.47
C PRO A 236 8.65 -11.89 20.03
N ALA A 237 9.30 -10.74 20.11
CA ALA A 237 8.67 -9.45 19.83
C ALA A 237 9.62 -8.48 19.17
N ILE A 238 9.07 -7.62 18.31
CA ILE A 238 9.79 -6.49 17.69
C ILE A 238 9.02 -5.22 18.01
N THR A 239 9.69 -4.24 18.63
CA THR A 239 9.08 -2.97 19.04
C THR A 239 9.75 -1.82 18.29
N ALA A 240 8.95 -0.91 17.72
CA ALA A 240 9.43 0.25 16.98
C ALA A 240 8.53 1.45 17.28
N GLY A 241 8.95 2.30 18.23
CA GLY A 241 8.17 3.45 18.67
C GLY A 241 6.84 3.04 19.31
N LYS A 242 5.72 3.45 18.70
CA LYS A 242 4.37 3.10 19.18
C LYS A 242 3.89 1.73 18.67
N ALA A 243 4.55 1.17 17.66
CA ALA A 243 4.14 -0.07 17.02
C ALA A 243 4.95 -1.26 17.56
N ALA A 244 4.34 -2.45 17.56
CA ALA A 244 5.03 -3.70 17.90
C ALA A 244 4.40 -4.92 17.21
N LEU A 245 5.22 -5.93 16.94
CA LEU A 245 4.82 -7.27 16.54
C LEU A 245 5.14 -8.23 17.68
N TYR A 246 4.18 -9.07 18.07
CA TYR A 246 4.37 -10.14 19.06
C TYR A 246 4.01 -11.47 18.43
N PHE A 247 4.95 -12.40 18.42
CA PHE A 247 4.81 -13.71 17.79
C PHE A 247 4.37 -14.71 18.85
N LEU A 248 3.14 -15.21 18.73
CA LEU A 248 2.58 -16.29 19.54
C LEU A 248 2.60 -17.62 18.73
N PRO A 249 2.43 -18.80 19.36
CA PRO A 249 2.41 -20.07 18.63
C PRO A 249 1.34 -20.16 17.53
N ASP A 250 0.18 -19.57 17.76
CA ASP A 250 -1.01 -19.68 16.90
C ASP A 250 -1.25 -18.43 16.02
N ARG A 251 -0.73 -17.26 16.42
CA ARG A 251 -0.98 -15.97 15.74
C ARG A 251 0.12 -14.95 15.97
N ILE A 252 0.00 -13.82 15.29
CA ILE A 252 0.86 -12.65 15.48
C ILE A 252 0.00 -11.49 15.94
N LEU A 253 0.31 -10.91 17.10
CA LEU A 253 -0.35 -9.70 17.55
C LEU A 253 0.38 -8.47 17.00
N VAL A 254 -0.38 -7.60 16.32
CA VAL A 254 0.08 -6.31 15.83
C VAL A 254 -0.46 -5.23 16.76
N ARG A 255 0.44 -4.49 17.42
CA ARG A 255 0.08 -3.38 18.31
C ARG A 255 0.45 -2.06 17.67
N GLU A 256 -0.46 -1.10 17.71
CA GLU A 256 -0.18 0.30 17.39
C GLU A 256 -0.75 1.23 18.47
N GLY A 257 0.14 1.92 19.18
CA GLY A 257 -0.24 2.69 20.36
C GLY A 257 -0.83 1.77 21.43
N ASN A 258 -2.13 1.94 21.69
CA ASN A 258 -2.87 1.19 22.70
C ASN A 258 -3.90 0.22 22.10
N HIS A 259 -3.84 0.00 20.79
CA HIS A 259 -4.73 -0.88 20.05
C HIS A 259 -3.98 -2.12 19.56
N PHE A 260 -4.67 -3.26 19.56
CA PHE A 260 -4.19 -4.56 19.14
C PHE A 260 -5.09 -5.12 18.03
N SER A 261 -4.45 -5.76 17.05
CA SER A 261 -5.07 -6.58 16.01
C SER A 261 -4.27 -7.89 15.91
N ASP A 262 -4.80 -8.92 15.23
CA ASP A 262 -4.12 -10.19 15.03
C ASP A 262 -4.03 -10.63 13.56
N LEU A 263 -2.95 -11.34 13.26
CA LEU A 263 -2.64 -11.88 11.95
C LEU A 263 -2.24 -13.35 12.06
N ALA A 264 -2.88 -14.22 11.28
CA ALA A 264 -2.47 -15.60 11.14
C ALA A 264 -1.16 -15.74 10.34
N TYR A 265 -0.29 -16.68 10.73
CA TYR A 265 0.99 -16.93 10.03
C TYR A 265 0.82 -17.29 8.55
N ALA A 266 -0.32 -17.90 8.17
CA ALA A 266 -0.62 -18.26 6.78
C ALA A 266 -0.72 -17.04 5.85
N HIS A 267 -0.97 -15.85 6.39
CA HIS A 267 -1.05 -14.60 5.63
C HIS A 267 0.22 -13.74 5.73
N LEU A 268 1.24 -14.22 6.44
CA LEU A 268 2.50 -13.50 6.62
C LEU A 268 3.56 -14.03 5.66
N ASN A 269 4.10 -13.14 4.83
CA ASN A 269 5.29 -13.38 4.05
C ASN A 269 6.48 -12.66 4.72
N VAL A 270 7.60 -13.37 4.87
CA VAL A 270 8.83 -12.85 5.47
C VAL A 270 10.00 -13.05 4.53
N TYR A 271 10.67 -11.94 4.19
CA TYR A 271 11.84 -11.94 3.31
C TYR A 271 13.06 -11.43 4.07
N ALA A 272 14.21 -12.04 3.80
CA ALA A 272 15.49 -11.57 4.29
C ALA A 272 16.42 -11.30 3.10
N ASN A 273 16.96 -10.09 3.03
CA ASN A 273 17.90 -9.67 1.99
C ASN A 273 19.09 -8.93 2.63
N ASP A 274 20.02 -8.45 1.81
CA ASP A 274 21.04 -7.51 2.23
C ASP A 274 20.97 -6.19 1.48
N THR A 275 21.39 -5.13 2.15
CA THR A 275 21.38 -3.78 1.60
C THR A 275 22.62 -3.00 1.99
N ARG A 276 23.03 -2.09 1.12
CA ARG A 276 24.12 -1.15 1.40
C ARG A 276 23.53 0.16 1.88
N PHE A 277 24.03 0.64 3.01
CA PHE A 277 23.55 1.86 3.64
C PHE A 277 24.70 2.81 3.93
N ILE A 278 24.55 4.08 3.57
CA ILE A 278 25.53 5.12 3.87
C ILE A 278 25.19 5.70 5.24
N GLU A 279 26.05 5.48 6.24
CA GLU A 279 25.85 6.04 7.57
C GLU A 279 26.42 7.46 7.66
N ASP A 280 25.63 8.37 8.22
CA ASP A 280 26.03 9.74 8.48
C ASP A 280 26.40 9.99 9.96
N GLY A 281 26.17 8.99 10.81
CA GLY A 281 26.44 8.99 12.25
C GLY A 281 27.33 7.85 12.70
N ALA A 282 27.18 7.44 13.97
CA ALA A 282 27.96 6.35 14.56
C ALA A 282 27.52 4.99 13.97
N THR A 283 28.50 4.22 13.49
CA THR A 283 28.27 2.90 12.92
C THR A 283 28.22 1.83 14.01
N PRO A 284 27.32 0.83 13.91
CA PRO A 284 27.34 -0.35 14.78
C PRO A 284 28.65 -1.14 14.60
N GLY A 285 29.19 -1.69 15.70
CA GLY A 285 30.43 -2.46 15.66
C GLY A 285 30.27 -3.89 15.11
N ASP A 286 29.04 -4.39 15.07
CA ASP A 286 28.65 -5.69 14.52
C ASP A 286 28.28 -5.64 13.03
N ALA A 287 28.24 -4.45 12.44
CA ALA A 287 28.00 -4.24 11.01
C ALA A 287 29.29 -4.25 10.19
N ILE A 288 29.19 -4.72 8.95
CA ILE A 288 30.35 -4.82 8.04
C ILE A 288 30.42 -3.57 7.18
N GLN A 289 31.53 -2.83 7.25
CA GLN A 289 31.80 -1.74 6.31
C GLN A 289 32.28 -2.31 4.97
N VAL A 290 31.54 -2.05 3.89
CA VAL A 290 31.84 -2.54 2.53
C VAL A 290 32.45 -1.49 1.62
N GLY A 291 32.45 -0.22 2.04
CA GLY A 291 33.03 0.86 1.27
C GLY A 291 32.97 2.20 1.98
N GLN A 292 33.28 3.26 1.23
CA GLN A 292 33.22 4.64 1.68
C GLN A 292 32.74 5.55 0.54
N THR A 293 32.05 6.63 0.91
CA THR A 293 31.65 7.70 -0.01
C THR A 293 31.95 9.06 0.63
N TRP A 294 31.78 10.14 -0.12
CA TRP A 294 31.89 11.51 0.42
C TRP A 294 30.50 12.06 0.71
N GLN A 295 30.35 12.89 1.75
CA GLN A 295 29.08 13.55 2.06
C GLN A 295 28.53 14.34 0.85
N TYR A 296 29.42 14.99 0.12
CA TYR A 296 29.12 15.66 -1.14
C TYR A 296 29.93 15.04 -2.28
N VAL A 297 29.27 14.44 -3.25
CA VAL A 297 29.95 13.78 -4.38
C VAL A 297 29.84 14.62 -5.65
N ASN A 298 30.75 14.41 -6.59
CA ASN A 298 30.62 14.87 -7.97
C ASN A 298 29.78 13.85 -8.79
N VAL A 299 29.55 14.12 -10.09
CA VAL A 299 28.73 13.23 -10.94
C VAL A 299 29.32 11.81 -11.04
N LYS A 300 30.64 11.65 -10.86
CA LYS A 300 31.35 10.37 -10.94
C LYS A 300 31.50 9.69 -9.56
N GLY A 301 30.87 10.21 -8.50
CA GLY A 301 30.96 9.64 -7.15
C GLY A 301 32.22 10.02 -6.35
N GLY A 302 33.16 10.79 -6.94
CA GLY A 302 34.33 11.31 -6.23
C GLY A 302 34.01 12.55 -5.38
N PRO A 303 34.97 13.08 -4.61
CA PRO A 303 34.73 14.24 -3.74
C PRO A 303 34.38 15.50 -4.55
N ASP A 304 33.32 16.20 -4.16
CA ASP A 304 33.04 17.55 -4.65
C ASP A 304 33.96 18.56 -3.93
N ARG A 305 34.96 19.08 -4.66
CA ARG A 305 35.99 19.98 -4.14
C ARG A 305 35.48 21.39 -3.80
N ARG A 306 34.22 21.71 -4.13
CA ARG A 306 33.61 23.01 -3.74
C ARG A 306 33.32 23.10 -2.24
N TYR A 307 33.27 21.96 -1.54
CA TYR A 307 33.01 21.90 -0.10
C TYR A 307 34.31 21.70 0.67
N LYS A 308 34.72 22.72 1.45
CA LYS A 308 35.99 22.74 2.19
C LYS A 308 36.11 21.66 3.28
N ASN A 309 34.98 21.26 3.88
CA ASN A 309 34.89 20.27 4.97
C ASN A 309 34.02 19.06 4.56
N ASN A 310 34.30 18.50 3.38
CA ASN A 310 33.57 17.34 2.88
C ASN A 310 34.05 16.06 3.59
N ARG A 311 33.24 15.50 4.51
CA ARG A 311 33.61 14.29 5.27
C ARG A 311 33.42 13.02 4.45
N VAL A 312 34.23 12.00 4.75
CA VAL A 312 34.04 10.63 4.26
C VAL A 312 33.00 9.94 5.13
N LEU A 313 32.04 9.26 4.50
CA LEU A 313 30.99 8.49 5.14
C LEU A 313 31.19 7.00 4.84
N PRO A 314 31.06 6.11 5.84
CA PRO A 314 31.15 4.68 5.64
C PRO A 314 29.89 4.13 4.94
N ILE A 315 30.09 3.17 4.03
CA ILE A 315 29.02 2.37 3.45
C ILE A 315 29.00 1.06 4.20
N MET A 316 27.95 0.84 4.99
CA MET A 316 27.72 -0.34 5.79
C MET A 316 26.84 -1.34 5.04
N ARG A 317 27.05 -2.63 5.27
CA ARG A 317 26.14 -3.69 4.86
C ARG A 317 25.23 -4.02 6.04
N TYR A 318 23.93 -3.91 5.80
CA TYR A 318 22.88 -4.31 6.73
C TYR A 318 22.07 -5.43 6.10
N GLU A 319 21.50 -6.30 6.93
CA GLU A 319 20.46 -7.23 6.47
C GLU A 319 19.10 -6.55 6.55
N THR A 320 18.20 -6.88 5.65
CA THR A 320 16.79 -6.50 5.75
C THR A 320 15.96 -7.68 6.20
N LEU A 321 14.95 -7.40 7.02
CA LEU A 321 13.93 -8.37 7.41
C LEU A 321 12.57 -7.71 7.16
N ASP A 322 11.90 -8.18 6.13
CA ASP A 322 10.70 -7.57 5.60
C ASP A 322 9.49 -8.47 5.87
N PHE A 323 8.51 -7.95 6.61
CA PHE A 323 7.24 -8.62 6.89
C PHE A 323 6.14 -7.98 6.04
N ALA A 324 5.46 -8.79 5.25
CA ALA A 324 4.38 -8.34 4.38
C ALA A 324 3.16 -9.26 4.51
N SER A 325 1.97 -8.70 4.49
CA SER A 325 0.71 -9.46 4.43
C SER A 325 -0.25 -8.88 3.40
N GLY A 326 -1.04 -9.75 2.76
CA GLY A 326 -2.15 -9.33 1.89
C GLY A 326 -3.21 -8.49 2.61
N HIS A 327 -3.27 -8.57 3.95
CA HIS A 327 -4.16 -7.76 4.79
C HIS A 327 -3.59 -6.38 5.16
N GLY A 328 -2.47 -5.99 4.56
CA GLY A 328 -1.93 -4.63 4.63
C GLY A 328 -0.77 -4.42 5.62
N LEU A 329 -0.37 -5.44 6.38
CA LEU A 329 0.82 -5.36 7.25
C LEU A 329 2.08 -5.16 6.39
N GLN A 330 2.83 -4.07 6.60
CA GLN A 330 4.17 -3.88 6.02
C GLN A 330 5.17 -3.38 7.07
N TRP A 331 6.21 -4.19 7.31
CA TRP A 331 7.32 -3.83 8.19
C TRP A 331 8.64 -4.10 7.51
N HIS A 332 9.38 -3.04 7.22
CA HIS A 332 10.72 -3.09 6.68
C HIS A 332 11.74 -2.84 7.78
N LEU A 333 12.52 -3.86 8.15
CA LEU A 333 13.57 -3.74 9.16
C LEU A 333 14.96 -3.72 8.51
N GLN A 334 15.88 -2.94 9.09
CA GLN A 334 17.31 -3.05 8.86
C GLN A 334 17.98 -3.57 10.12
N VAL A 335 18.77 -4.62 9.99
CA VAL A 335 19.50 -5.29 11.06
C VAL A 335 21.00 -5.09 10.81
N SER A 336 21.70 -4.60 11.83
CA SER A 336 23.14 -4.31 11.75
C SER A 336 24.00 -5.56 11.61
N ARG A 337 23.68 -6.61 12.37
CA ARG A 337 24.41 -7.86 12.40
C ARG A 337 24.18 -8.67 11.12
N LYS A 338 25.27 -9.19 10.56
CA LYS A 338 25.24 -10.19 9.48
C LYS A 338 24.77 -11.55 10.02
N ASP A 339 24.04 -12.30 9.20
CA ASP A 339 23.50 -13.64 9.46
C ASP A 339 22.36 -13.66 10.50
N ALA A 340 21.74 -12.51 10.78
CA ALA A 340 20.69 -12.37 11.79
C ALA A 340 19.27 -12.55 11.21
N ALA A 341 19.00 -11.99 10.04
CA ALA A 341 17.66 -11.94 9.44
C ALA A 341 17.26 -13.27 8.79
N ALA A 342 18.17 -13.89 8.03
CA ALA A 342 17.87 -15.07 7.23
C ALA A 342 17.44 -16.31 8.06
N PRO A 343 18.10 -16.64 9.19
CA PRO A 343 17.65 -17.75 10.04
C PRO A 343 16.25 -17.50 10.62
N VAL A 344 15.97 -16.27 11.08
CA VAL A 344 14.67 -15.92 11.65
C VAL A 344 13.57 -15.97 10.59
N ALA A 345 13.80 -15.39 9.40
CA ALA A 345 12.84 -15.44 8.29
C ALA A 345 12.50 -16.89 7.92
N ARG A 346 13.51 -17.76 7.83
CA ARG A 346 13.32 -19.18 7.49
C ARG A 346 12.44 -19.90 8.51
N VAL A 347 12.69 -19.70 9.80
CA VAL A 347 11.91 -20.35 10.85
C VAL A 347 10.48 -19.81 10.88
N ILE A 348 10.27 -18.50 10.72
CA ILE A 348 8.90 -17.96 10.65
C ILE A 348 8.15 -18.56 9.46
N MET A 349 8.83 -18.71 8.32
CA MET A 349 8.24 -19.26 7.10
C MET A 349 8.04 -20.78 7.11
N SER A 350 8.57 -21.48 8.12
CA SER A 350 8.30 -22.92 8.32
C SER A 350 7.17 -23.18 9.32
N SER A 351 6.31 -22.19 9.62
CA SER A 351 5.19 -22.36 10.55
C SER A 351 4.22 -23.45 10.07
N PRO A 352 3.72 -24.35 10.95
CA PRO A 352 2.77 -25.40 10.57
C PRO A 352 1.49 -24.86 9.91
N ALA A 353 1.07 -23.64 10.26
CA ALA A 353 -0.08 -22.98 9.65
C ALA A 353 0.12 -22.65 8.14
N LEU A 354 1.36 -22.60 7.65
CA LEU A 354 1.67 -22.48 6.21
C LEU A 354 1.56 -23.83 5.46
N ALA A 355 1.55 -24.97 6.17
CA ALA A 355 1.48 -26.29 5.54
C ALA A 355 0.05 -26.80 5.28
N LEU A 356 -0.95 -26.30 6.03
CA LEU A 356 -2.36 -26.71 5.91
C LEU A 356 -3.10 -26.09 4.71
N ALA A 357 -2.50 -25.12 4.01
CA ALA A 357 -3.08 -24.52 2.81
C ALA A 357 -2.90 -25.38 1.53
N ALA A 358 -2.20 -26.52 1.61
CA ALA A 358 -1.84 -27.35 0.46
C ALA A 358 -2.37 -28.81 0.51
N THR A 359 -3.46 -29.08 1.25
CA THR A 359 -4.11 -30.40 1.20
C THR A 359 -5.63 -30.26 1.06
N PRO A 360 -6.26 -30.79 -0.01
CA PRO A 360 -7.72 -30.81 -0.10
C PRO A 360 -8.27 -31.71 1.02
N GLN A 361 -9.16 -31.18 1.86
CA GLN A 361 -9.87 -31.98 2.85
C GLN A 361 -10.78 -33.02 2.16
N PRO A 362 -10.85 -34.26 2.67
CA PRO A 362 -11.72 -35.29 2.10
C PRO A 362 -13.18 -35.02 2.46
N THR A 363 -14.04 -35.04 1.44
CA THR A 363 -15.50 -34.98 1.53
C THR A 363 -16.09 -36.13 2.37
N PRO A 364 -17.28 -35.94 2.99
CA PRO A 364 -17.93 -36.98 3.76
C PRO A 364 -18.38 -38.14 2.85
N ARG A 365 -18.19 -39.36 3.36
CA ARG A 365 -18.44 -40.64 2.67
C ARG A 365 -19.90 -40.79 2.23
N HIS A 366 -20.14 -40.84 0.92
CA HIS A 366 -21.27 -41.59 0.36
C HIS A 366 -20.83 -43.00 -0.05
N SER A 367 -21.69 -43.96 0.26
CA SER A 367 -21.50 -45.41 0.15
C SER A 367 -21.24 -45.90 -1.27
N VAL A 368 -20.18 -46.70 -1.43
CA VAL A 368 -19.80 -47.40 -2.68
C VAL A 368 -20.46 -48.79 -2.74
N PRO A 369 -21.05 -49.24 -3.88
CA PRO A 369 -21.35 -50.65 -4.13
C PRO A 369 -20.12 -51.43 -4.60
N LYS A 370 -20.08 -52.71 -4.21
CA LYS A 370 -18.94 -53.63 -4.24
C LYS A 370 -18.41 -54.00 -5.64
N HIS A 371 -17.09 -54.16 -5.66
CA HIS A 371 -16.25 -55.04 -6.49
C HIS A 371 -16.19 -54.86 -8.02
N ARG A 372 -15.04 -54.36 -8.48
CA ARG A 372 -14.39 -54.85 -9.71
C ARG A 372 -12.89 -55.01 -9.47
N LYS A 373 -12.35 -56.19 -9.82
CA LYS A 373 -10.94 -56.58 -9.62
C LYS A 373 -9.99 -55.64 -10.36
N VAL A 374 -8.97 -55.15 -9.65
CA VAL A 374 -7.84 -54.39 -10.20
C VAL A 374 -6.80 -55.35 -10.75
N VAL A 375 -6.37 -55.12 -11.99
CA VAL A 375 -5.21 -55.75 -12.65
C VAL A 375 -3.97 -54.89 -12.33
N PRO A 376 -2.79 -55.46 -12.04
CA PRO A 376 -1.60 -54.67 -11.72
C PRO A 376 -1.06 -53.93 -12.97
N ALA A 377 -0.78 -52.64 -12.83
CA ALA A 377 -0.13 -51.82 -13.85
C ALA A 377 1.37 -52.13 -13.95
N GLN A 378 1.88 -52.19 -15.18
CA GLN A 378 3.30 -52.34 -15.50
C GLN A 378 4.07 -51.02 -15.24
N PRO A 379 5.37 -51.10 -14.87
CA PRO A 379 6.20 -49.91 -14.69
C PRO A 379 6.58 -49.27 -16.04
N LEU A 380 6.27 -47.98 -16.18
CA LEU A 380 6.71 -47.14 -17.31
C LEU A 380 8.19 -46.78 -17.17
N VAL A 381 8.96 -47.12 -18.20
CA VAL A 381 10.38 -46.81 -18.38
C VAL A 381 10.54 -45.35 -18.83
N PRO A 382 11.50 -44.57 -18.30
CA PRO A 382 11.74 -43.19 -18.74
C PRO A 382 12.35 -43.15 -20.16
N PRO A 383 12.00 -42.14 -20.99
CA PRO A 383 12.51 -42.07 -22.35
C PRO A 383 13.97 -41.64 -22.39
N ARG A 384 14.69 -42.25 -23.34
CA ARG A 384 16.12 -42.18 -23.61
C ARG A 384 16.46 -40.85 -24.29
N LEU A 385 17.37 -40.07 -23.71
CA LEU A 385 17.98 -38.89 -24.33
C LEU A 385 18.71 -39.29 -25.63
N GLN A 386 18.20 -38.82 -26.78
CA GLN A 386 18.96 -38.83 -28.03
C GLN A 386 19.74 -37.52 -28.16
N LYS A 387 21.08 -37.64 -28.24
CA LYS A 387 21.98 -36.58 -28.69
C LYS A 387 21.68 -36.26 -30.15
N VAL A 388 21.14 -35.08 -30.43
CA VAL A 388 21.13 -34.49 -31.76
C VAL A 388 22.37 -33.61 -31.89
N ALA A 389 23.17 -33.87 -32.94
CA ALA A 389 24.42 -33.20 -33.23
C ALA A 389 24.20 -31.73 -33.64
N ALA A 390 25.16 -30.88 -33.26
CA ALA A 390 25.19 -29.47 -33.59
C ALA A 390 25.39 -29.23 -35.10
N ALA A 391 24.52 -28.43 -35.70
CA ALA A 391 24.70 -27.87 -37.04
C ALA A 391 25.35 -26.47 -36.96
N PRO A 392 26.06 -26.01 -38.00
CA PRO A 392 26.88 -24.79 -37.93
C PRO A 392 26.05 -23.53 -37.77
N THR A 393 26.51 -22.64 -36.90
CA THR A 393 25.99 -21.29 -36.67
C THR A 393 26.14 -20.41 -37.91
N THR A 394 25.02 -20.05 -38.54
CA THR A 394 24.94 -18.80 -39.31
C THR A 394 24.58 -17.65 -38.37
N PRO A 395 25.28 -16.50 -38.43
CA PRO A 395 24.93 -15.33 -37.64
C PRO A 395 23.53 -14.83 -38.02
N PRO A 396 22.76 -14.27 -37.08
CA PRO A 396 21.43 -13.75 -37.38
C PRO A 396 21.54 -12.64 -38.43
N PRO A 397 20.60 -12.56 -39.39
CA PRO A 397 20.58 -11.45 -40.33
C PRO A 397 20.44 -10.14 -39.56
N THR A 398 21.31 -9.19 -39.86
CA THR A 398 21.22 -7.81 -39.39
C THR A 398 19.80 -7.31 -39.63
N PRO A 399 19.10 -6.77 -38.62
CA PRO A 399 17.75 -6.28 -38.82
C PRO A 399 17.77 -5.22 -39.94
N PRO A 400 16.81 -5.27 -40.89
CA PRO A 400 16.68 -4.19 -41.85
C PRO A 400 16.48 -2.90 -41.06
N THR A 401 17.19 -1.85 -41.46
CA THR A 401 17.09 -0.51 -40.88
C THR A 401 15.67 0.01 -41.10
N ALA A 402 14.75 -0.34 -40.19
CA ALA A 402 13.40 0.15 -40.18
C ALA A 402 13.45 1.66 -39.93
N GLY A 403 12.99 2.44 -40.91
CA GLY A 403 12.94 3.89 -40.80
C GLY A 403 12.24 4.30 -39.52
N LYS A 404 12.92 5.13 -38.71
CA LYS A 404 12.39 5.77 -37.50
C LYS A 404 11.10 6.50 -37.85
N VAL A 405 9.94 5.93 -37.52
CA VAL A 405 8.70 6.68 -37.43
C VAL A 405 8.20 6.55 -36.00
N GLU A 406 8.34 7.67 -35.31
CA GLU A 406 8.39 7.85 -33.86
C GLU A 406 7.00 8.26 -33.34
N CYS A 407 6.68 7.89 -32.10
CA CYS A 407 5.54 8.46 -31.38
C CYS A 407 5.65 10.00 -31.40
N VAL A 408 4.65 10.69 -31.96
CA VAL A 408 4.65 12.15 -31.98
C VAL A 408 4.12 12.65 -30.64
N ARG A 409 4.99 13.26 -29.83
CA ARG A 409 4.61 13.75 -28.50
C ARG A 409 3.74 15.00 -28.60
N ALA A 410 2.58 14.94 -27.98
CA ALA A 410 1.69 16.05 -27.71
C ALA A 410 1.73 16.43 -26.23
N ASP A 411 1.52 17.70 -25.96
CA ASP A 411 1.41 18.26 -24.62
C ASP A 411 0.11 19.04 -24.48
N LEU A 412 -0.41 19.12 -23.25
CA LEU A 412 -1.49 20.04 -22.90
C LEU A 412 -0.93 21.42 -22.60
N THR A 413 -1.44 22.43 -23.28
CA THR A 413 -1.07 23.84 -23.11
C THR A 413 -2.29 24.71 -22.88
N ARG A 414 -2.08 25.85 -22.19
CA ARG A 414 -3.07 26.91 -22.03
C ARG A 414 -3.01 27.96 -23.13
N ASN A 415 -1.98 27.90 -23.97
CA ASN A 415 -1.89 28.75 -25.15
C ASN A 415 -2.82 28.19 -26.23
N PRO A 416 -3.77 28.99 -26.74
CA PRO A 416 -4.70 28.50 -27.75
C PRO A 416 -3.98 27.94 -28.98
N THR A 417 -4.39 26.74 -29.39
CA THR A 417 -4.02 26.12 -30.68
C THR A 417 -5.32 25.80 -31.43
N PRO A 418 -5.26 25.44 -32.73
CA PRO A 418 -6.44 24.95 -33.46
C PRO A 418 -7.00 23.61 -32.94
N HIS A 419 -6.41 23.04 -31.89
CA HIS A 419 -6.70 21.69 -31.41
C HIS A 419 -7.15 21.72 -29.94
N PRO A 420 -8.38 22.19 -29.65
CA PRO A 420 -8.92 22.18 -28.30
C PRO A 420 -9.02 20.73 -27.79
N ALA A 421 -8.50 20.45 -26.59
CA ALA A 421 -8.52 19.10 -26.04
C ALA A 421 -9.95 18.60 -25.75
N SER A 422 -10.92 19.51 -25.68
CA SER A 422 -12.35 19.24 -25.49
C SER A 422 -13.07 18.70 -26.74
N ALA A 423 -12.37 18.53 -27.86
CA ALA A 423 -12.93 17.97 -29.10
C ALA A 423 -12.15 16.72 -29.56
N VAL A 424 -11.47 16.05 -28.64
CA VAL A 424 -10.52 14.97 -28.93
C VAL A 424 -11.01 13.67 -28.33
N THR A 425 -10.84 12.59 -29.09
CA THR A 425 -10.96 11.21 -28.61
C THR A 425 -9.59 10.70 -28.19
N PHE A 426 -9.54 10.13 -26.99
CA PHE A 426 -8.34 9.60 -26.37
C PHE A 426 -8.43 8.08 -26.24
N THR A 427 -7.27 7.43 -26.23
CA THR A 427 -7.14 6.04 -25.76
C THR A 427 -6.13 6.01 -24.62
N ALA A 428 -6.59 5.82 -23.39
CA ALA A 428 -5.70 5.55 -22.27
C ALA A 428 -5.11 4.14 -22.41
N ILE A 429 -3.82 4.00 -22.16
CA ILE A 429 -3.09 2.73 -22.19
C ILE A 429 -2.28 2.57 -20.90
N ASP A 430 -2.25 1.34 -20.41
CA ASP A 430 -1.29 0.86 -19.43
C ASP A 430 -0.85 -0.57 -19.79
N LEU A 431 0.36 -0.95 -19.37
CA LEU A 431 1.00 -2.21 -19.73
C LEU A 431 1.66 -2.82 -18.48
N GLU A 432 1.33 -4.06 -18.16
CA GLU A 432 2.12 -4.85 -17.22
C GLU A 432 3.20 -5.61 -17.98
N THR A 433 4.39 -5.68 -17.39
CA THR A 433 5.59 -6.20 -18.07
C THR A 433 6.40 -7.11 -17.17
N THR A 434 7.22 -7.97 -17.77
CA THR A 434 8.08 -8.91 -17.03
C THR A 434 9.17 -8.22 -16.19
N GLY A 435 9.41 -6.91 -16.38
CA GLY A 435 10.46 -6.14 -15.70
C GLY A 435 10.45 -4.65 -16.09
N LEU A 436 11.30 -3.86 -15.43
CA LEU A 436 11.32 -2.40 -15.60
C LEU A 436 12.22 -1.89 -16.75
N ASP A 437 13.03 -2.76 -17.35
CA ASP A 437 13.89 -2.38 -18.49
C ASP A 437 13.16 -2.57 -19.82
N PRO A 438 12.79 -1.49 -20.54
CA PRO A 438 12.00 -1.59 -21.77
C PRO A 438 12.67 -2.31 -22.94
N ASP A 439 13.99 -2.48 -22.88
CA ASP A 439 14.76 -3.10 -23.96
C ASP A 439 14.75 -4.64 -23.83
N THR A 440 14.60 -5.14 -22.61
CA THR A 440 14.59 -6.59 -22.29
C THR A 440 13.20 -7.10 -21.95
N ALA A 441 12.40 -6.32 -21.22
CA ALA A 441 11.07 -6.69 -20.75
C ALA A 441 10.11 -7.11 -21.87
N ARG A 442 9.12 -7.92 -21.50
CA ARG A 442 8.04 -8.40 -22.38
C ARG A 442 6.70 -7.99 -21.78
N ILE A 443 5.71 -7.73 -22.62
CA ILE A 443 4.35 -7.40 -22.17
C ILE A 443 3.70 -8.67 -21.62
N VAL A 444 3.10 -8.61 -20.44
CA VAL A 444 2.28 -9.69 -19.86
C VAL A 444 0.80 -9.32 -19.76
N GLU A 445 0.45 -8.04 -19.80
CA GLU A 445 -0.94 -7.57 -19.85
C GLU A 445 -1.02 -6.23 -20.61
N ILE A 446 -2.11 -6.03 -21.35
CA ILE A 446 -2.46 -4.78 -22.04
C ILE A 446 -3.83 -4.32 -21.54
N GLY A 447 -3.96 -3.05 -21.16
CA GLY A 447 -5.23 -2.39 -20.87
C GLY A 447 -5.40 -1.13 -21.69
N LEU A 448 -6.55 -0.98 -22.34
CA LEU A 448 -6.91 0.16 -23.17
C LEU A 448 -8.32 0.65 -22.85
N VAL A 449 -8.48 1.97 -22.75
CA VAL A 449 -9.78 2.62 -22.57
C VAL A 449 -9.91 3.74 -23.59
N LYS A 450 -10.84 3.63 -24.53
CA LYS A 450 -11.15 4.67 -25.52
C LYS A 450 -12.28 5.54 -25.01
N PHE A 451 -12.08 6.85 -25.00
CA PHE A 451 -13.06 7.78 -24.45
C PHE A 451 -12.99 9.16 -25.11
N THR A 452 -14.12 9.85 -25.12
CA THR A 452 -14.22 11.26 -25.51
C THR A 452 -13.81 12.18 -24.37
N SER A 453 -13.42 13.41 -24.69
CA SER A 453 -12.96 14.41 -23.72
C SER A 453 -13.99 14.83 -22.65
N ASP A 454 -15.27 14.56 -22.85
CA ASP A 454 -16.34 14.75 -21.86
C ASP A 454 -16.43 13.60 -20.85
N GLY A 455 -15.72 12.50 -21.11
CA GLY A 455 -15.64 11.32 -20.26
C GLY A 455 -16.43 10.13 -20.75
N THR A 456 -17.17 10.21 -21.86
CA THR A 456 -17.92 9.05 -22.38
C THR A 456 -16.95 7.95 -22.81
N VAL A 457 -17.08 6.75 -22.23
CA VAL A 457 -16.33 5.57 -22.66
C VAL A 457 -16.95 5.06 -23.96
N ILE A 458 -16.11 4.93 -24.99
CA ILE A 458 -16.50 4.42 -26.30
C ILE A 458 -16.29 2.90 -26.35
N ASP A 459 -15.15 2.44 -25.85
CA ASP A 459 -14.72 1.05 -25.93
C ASP A 459 -13.62 0.76 -24.91
N GLU A 460 -13.46 -0.49 -24.51
CA GLU A 460 -12.38 -0.98 -23.66
C GLU A 460 -11.82 -2.29 -24.19
N PHE A 461 -10.52 -2.46 -24.05
CA PHE A 461 -9.82 -3.67 -24.44
C PHE A 461 -8.84 -4.07 -23.33
N ALA A 462 -8.84 -5.35 -22.95
CA ALA A 462 -7.89 -5.88 -22.00
C ALA A 462 -7.53 -7.33 -22.33
N THR A 463 -6.25 -7.67 -22.23
CA THR A 463 -5.81 -9.06 -22.34
C THR A 463 -4.45 -9.28 -21.71
N LEU A 464 -4.28 -10.45 -21.10
CA LEU A 464 -2.99 -11.06 -20.83
C LEU A 464 -2.28 -11.41 -22.14
N VAL A 465 -0.96 -11.55 -22.08
CA VAL A 465 -0.10 -11.89 -23.21
C VAL A 465 0.88 -12.98 -22.80
N ASN A 466 0.97 -14.05 -23.61
CA ASN A 466 1.79 -15.22 -23.29
C ASN A 466 3.30 -14.94 -23.42
N ASN A 467 3.86 -14.35 -22.36
CA ASN A 467 5.27 -14.04 -22.20
C ASN A 467 5.73 -14.37 -20.76
N PRO A 468 5.88 -15.66 -20.41
CA PRO A 468 6.29 -16.06 -19.06
C PRO A 468 7.72 -15.62 -18.74
N GLY A 469 8.04 -15.64 -17.44
CA GLY A 469 9.35 -15.28 -16.91
C GLY A 469 9.42 -13.87 -16.32
N SER A 470 8.32 -13.36 -15.74
CA SER A 470 8.35 -12.12 -14.95
C SER A 470 9.35 -12.23 -13.81
N HIS A 471 10.18 -11.18 -13.64
CA HIS A 471 11.03 -11.04 -12.47
C HIS A 471 10.18 -11.01 -11.20
N ALA A 472 10.73 -11.50 -10.08
CA ALA A 472 10.00 -11.56 -8.80
C ALA A 472 9.44 -10.20 -8.36
N GLU A 473 10.18 -9.11 -8.60
CA GLU A 473 9.72 -7.74 -8.30
C GLU A 473 8.52 -7.32 -9.15
N ALA A 474 8.52 -7.63 -10.46
CA ALA A 474 7.39 -7.33 -11.35
C ALA A 474 6.15 -8.15 -10.97
N ARG A 475 6.36 -9.45 -10.72
CA ARG A 475 5.31 -10.37 -10.27
C ARG A 475 4.67 -9.93 -8.95
N ALA A 476 5.48 -9.44 -8.00
CA ALA A 476 4.97 -8.91 -6.74
C ALA A 476 4.13 -7.63 -6.89
N ILE A 477 4.27 -6.90 -8.00
CA ILE A 477 3.49 -5.70 -8.31
C ILE A 477 2.19 -6.08 -9.02
N HIS A 478 2.29 -6.74 -10.18
CA HIS A 478 1.14 -7.00 -11.05
C HIS A 478 0.37 -8.28 -10.69
N GLY A 479 0.97 -9.21 -9.92
CA GLY A 479 0.31 -10.43 -9.45
C GLY A 479 -0.08 -11.40 -10.57
N ILE A 480 0.72 -11.50 -11.63
CA ILE A 480 0.48 -12.39 -12.77
C ILE A 480 1.54 -13.48 -12.70
N ASP A 481 1.10 -14.72 -12.47
CA ASP A 481 1.97 -15.89 -12.50
C ASP A 481 2.10 -16.44 -13.92
N ASP A 482 3.14 -17.23 -14.16
CA ASP A 482 3.37 -17.81 -15.50
C ASP A 482 2.21 -18.75 -15.92
N ASP A 483 1.53 -19.37 -14.96
CA ASP A 483 0.36 -20.21 -15.19
C ASP A 483 -0.87 -19.42 -15.66
N ASP A 484 -0.98 -18.13 -15.29
CA ASP A 484 -2.06 -17.25 -15.81
C ASP A 484 -1.89 -16.92 -17.29
N LEU A 485 -0.67 -17.07 -17.82
CA LEU A 485 -0.31 -16.73 -19.20
C LEU A 485 -0.49 -17.90 -20.17
N VAL A 486 -0.81 -19.09 -19.65
CA VAL A 486 -1.13 -20.27 -20.46
C VAL A 486 -2.37 -19.96 -21.29
N ASP A 487 -2.33 -20.31 -22.58
CA ASP A 487 -3.38 -20.05 -23.59
C ASP A 487 -3.76 -18.58 -23.81
N ALA A 488 -3.06 -17.64 -23.19
CA ALA A 488 -3.18 -16.22 -23.50
C ALA A 488 -2.68 -15.93 -24.93
N PRO A 489 -3.20 -14.88 -25.60
CA PRO A 489 -2.80 -14.54 -26.96
C PRO A 489 -1.30 -14.23 -27.05
N THR A 490 -0.74 -14.50 -28.23
CA THR A 490 0.65 -14.14 -28.52
C THR A 490 0.80 -12.62 -28.58
N THR A 491 2.04 -12.13 -28.38
CA THR A 491 2.34 -10.70 -28.51
C THR A 491 1.91 -10.13 -29.87
N ALA A 492 2.04 -10.90 -30.96
CA ALA A 492 1.63 -10.45 -32.28
C ALA A 492 0.11 -10.23 -32.38
N GLN A 493 -0.68 -11.18 -31.91
CA GLN A 493 -2.14 -11.09 -31.91
C GLN A 493 -2.63 -9.92 -31.04
N ALA A 494 -2.10 -9.82 -29.81
CA ALA A 494 -2.50 -8.77 -28.87
C ALA A 494 -2.11 -7.36 -29.37
N LEU A 495 -0.91 -7.19 -29.94
CA LEU A 495 -0.47 -5.89 -30.46
C LEU A 495 -1.19 -5.47 -31.75
N GLN A 496 -1.54 -6.41 -32.64
CA GLN A 496 -2.31 -6.09 -33.85
C GLN A 496 -3.67 -5.46 -33.48
N GLU A 497 -4.41 -6.08 -32.56
CA GLU A 497 -5.69 -5.55 -32.11
C GLU A 497 -5.51 -4.25 -31.32
N ALA A 498 -4.51 -4.16 -30.42
CA ALA A 498 -4.22 -2.93 -29.68
C ALA A 498 -3.89 -1.75 -30.61
N PHE A 499 -3.14 -1.99 -31.69
CA PHE A 499 -2.80 -0.96 -32.68
C PHE A 499 -4.01 -0.50 -33.50
N ALA A 500 -4.92 -1.40 -33.84
CA ALA A 500 -6.19 -1.04 -34.45
C ALA A 500 -7.08 -0.27 -33.46
N PHE A 501 -7.08 -0.68 -32.19
CA PHE A 501 -7.84 -0.02 -31.14
C PHE A 501 -7.38 1.43 -30.91
N MET A 502 -6.08 1.70 -30.91
CA MET A 502 -5.54 3.06 -30.74
C MET A 502 -5.73 3.98 -31.95
N ASP A 503 -6.09 3.44 -33.12
CA ASP A 503 -6.20 4.20 -34.37
C ASP A 503 -7.19 5.37 -34.26
N GLY A 504 -6.83 6.51 -34.85
CA GLY A 504 -7.67 7.72 -34.83
C GLY A 504 -7.82 8.41 -33.47
N THR A 505 -7.02 8.04 -32.46
CA THR A 505 -7.09 8.65 -31.12
C THR A 505 -5.74 9.19 -30.66
N VAL A 506 -5.76 10.12 -29.70
CA VAL A 506 -4.55 10.48 -28.97
C VAL A 506 -4.32 9.42 -27.89
N VAL A 507 -3.20 8.72 -27.97
CA VAL A 507 -2.81 7.69 -26.98
C VAL A 507 -2.32 8.40 -25.71
N VAL A 508 -2.86 8.00 -24.57
CA VAL A 508 -2.57 8.63 -23.28
C VAL A 508 -2.03 7.60 -22.32
N ALA A 509 -0.88 7.88 -21.72
CA ALA A 509 -0.31 7.03 -20.70
C ALA A 509 0.16 7.86 -19.51
N HIS A 510 0.29 7.24 -18.34
CA HIS A 510 0.86 7.95 -17.21
C HIS A 510 2.33 8.26 -17.46
N ASN A 511 3.11 7.28 -17.91
CA ASN A 511 4.53 7.42 -18.20
C ASN A 511 4.87 7.08 -19.66
N LEU A 512 4.23 7.76 -20.62
CA LEU A 512 4.28 7.48 -22.07
C LEU A 512 5.62 7.00 -22.66
N ASP A 513 6.74 7.50 -22.14
CA ASP A 513 8.07 7.10 -22.58
C ASP A 513 8.35 5.61 -22.33
N PHE A 514 7.83 5.07 -21.23
CA PHE A 514 7.89 3.66 -20.90
C PHE A 514 7.03 2.83 -21.85
N GLU A 515 5.73 3.13 -21.97
CA GLU A 515 4.84 2.34 -22.84
C GLU A 515 5.29 2.43 -24.30
N HIS A 516 5.71 3.60 -24.78
CA HIS A 516 6.24 3.75 -26.14
C HIS A 516 7.46 2.85 -26.40
N ARG A 517 8.41 2.80 -25.48
CA ARG A 517 9.60 1.95 -25.62
C ARG A 517 9.23 0.47 -25.62
N ILE A 518 8.35 0.05 -24.71
CA ILE A 518 7.86 -1.33 -24.64
C ILE A 518 7.14 -1.71 -25.96
N LEU A 519 6.21 -0.89 -26.44
CA LEU A 519 5.49 -1.13 -27.70
C LEU A 519 6.44 -1.21 -28.88
N THR A 520 7.45 -0.33 -28.94
CA THR A 520 8.46 -0.33 -30.01
C THR A 520 9.26 -1.64 -30.00
N THR A 521 9.78 -2.04 -28.83
CA THR A 521 10.58 -3.26 -28.67
C THR A 521 9.75 -4.51 -28.97
N GLN A 522 8.52 -4.60 -28.46
CA GLN A 522 7.67 -5.77 -28.66
C GLN A 522 7.14 -5.86 -30.10
N ALA A 523 6.79 -4.74 -30.74
CA ALA A 523 6.41 -4.73 -32.15
C ALA A 523 7.55 -5.25 -33.02
N ALA A 524 8.77 -4.77 -32.79
CA ALA A 524 9.96 -5.23 -33.50
C ALA A 524 10.21 -6.73 -33.29
N ARG A 525 10.10 -7.24 -32.04
CA ARG A 525 10.22 -8.67 -31.73
C ARG A 525 9.14 -9.53 -32.38
N ALA A 526 7.92 -8.99 -32.49
CA ALA A 526 6.79 -9.66 -33.12
C ALA A 526 6.78 -9.53 -34.66
N GLY A 527 7.75 -8.83 -35.26
CA GLY A 527 7.78 -8.57 -36.71
C GLY A 527 6.66 -7.64 -37.19
N LEU A 528 6.10 -6.82 -36.29
CA LEU A 528 5.01 -5.90 -36.59
C LEU A 528 5.54 -4.47 -36.78
N PRO A 529 5.01 -3.72 -37.77
CA PRO A 529 5.31 -2.29 -37.88
C PRO A 529 4.60 -1.53 -36.76
N LEU A 530 5.35 -0.72 -36.01
CA LEU A 530 4.76 0.21 -35.05
C LEU A 530 3.97 1.30 -35.80
N PRO A 531 2.66 1.48 -35.53
CA PRO A 531 1.91 2.59 -36.10
C PRO A 531 2.48 3.93 -35.65
N LYS A 532 2.39 4.94 -36.52
CA LYS A 532 2.54 6.33 -36.08
C LYS A 532 1.31 6.71 -35.26
N TYR A 533 1.51 7.20 -34.05
CA TYR A 533 0.44 7.72 -33.19
C TYR A 533 0.87 9.02 -32.50
N ILE A 534 -0.13 9.77 -32.04
CA ILE A 534 0.08 10.95 -31.19
C ILE A 534 -0.01 10.49 -29.73
N GLY A 535 1.02 10.77 -28.93
CA GLY A 535 1.09 10.37 -27.54
C GLY A 535 1.04 11.56 -26.58
N LEU A 536 0.24 11.46 -25.51
CA LEU A 536 0.14 12.43 -24.42
C LEU A 536 0.50 11.76 -23.08
N CYS A 537 1.35 12.41 -22.29
CA CYS A 537 1.78 11.90 -21.00
C CYS A 537 1.05 12.63 -19.85
N THR A 538 0.27 11.92 -19.03
CA THR A 538 -0.43 12.55 -17.90
C THR A 538 0.51 12.92 -16.76
N LEU A 539 1.62 12.21 -16.55
CA LEU A 539 2.67 12.63 -15.60
C LEU A 539 3.26 13.99 -15.97
N GLN A 540 3.63 14.18 -17.24
CA GLN A 540 4.13 15.47 -17.73
C GLN A 540 3.06 16.54 -17.71
N SER A 541 1.83 16.20 -18.10
CA SER A 541 0.70 17.13 -18.07
C SER A 541 0.42 17.61 -16.64
N SER A 542 0.34 16.71 -15.66
CA SER A 542 0.15 17.08 -14.26
C SER A 542 1.27 17.98 -13.73
N ARG A 543 2.54 17.65 -14.04
CA ARG A 543 3.70 18.48 -13.67
C ARG A 543 3.67 19.89 -14.27
N ARG A 544 3.06 20.06 -15.46
CA ARG A 544 2.95 21.35 -16.14
C ARG A 544 1.72 22.16 -15.71
N GLN A 545 0.64 21.47 -15.33
CA GLN A 545 -0.66 22.10 -15.06
C GLN A 545 -0.93 22.37 -13.57
N LEU A 546 -0.24 21.67 -12.67
CA LEU A 546 -0.52 21.69 -11.24
C LEU A 546 0.72 22.04 -10.41
N ASP A 547 0.48 22.63 -9.25
CA ASP A 547 1.47 22.78 -8.19
C ASP A 547 1.41 21.56 -7.26
N GLY A 548 2.53 20.88 -7.03
CA GLY A 548 2.54 19.66 -6.21
C GLY A 548 3.89 18.95 -6.18
N ARG A 549 4.00 17.91 -5.34
CA ARG A 549 5.23 17.10 -5.19
C ARG A 549 5.06 15.62 -5.52
N ALA A 550 3.83 15.11 -5.55
CA ALA A 550 3.52 13.73 -5.87
C ALA A 550 2.67 13.71 -7.14
N PHE A 551 3.17 13.02 -8.15
CA PHE A 551 2.50 12.90 -9.45
C PHE A 551 2.44 11.45 -9.92
N SER A 552 2.63 10.46 -9.04
CA SER A 552 2.38 9.06 -9.38
C SER A 552 0.92 8.87 -9.78
N LEU A 553 0.62 7.82 -10.55
CA LEU A 553 -0.73 7.55 -11.01
C LEU A 553 -1.69 7.46 -9.82
N THR A 554 -1.29 6.74 -8.76
CA THR A 554 -2.08 6.61 -7.53
C THR A 554 -2.36 7.96 -6.86
N ALA A 555 -1.35 8.83 -6.75
CA ALA A 555 -1.52 10.15 -6.14
C ALA A 555 -2.42 11.05 -6.99
N MET A 556 -2.25 10.99 -8.31
CA MET A 556 -3.07 11.77 -9.25
C MET A 556 -4.50 11.28 -9.30
N TYR A 557 -4.71 9.96 -9.29
CA TYR A 557 -6.04 9.35 -9.22
C TYR A 557 -6.77 9.78 -7.95
N LYS A 558 -6.11 9.66 -6.78
CA LYS A 558 -6.67 10.12 -5.50
C LYS A 558 -7.02 11.62 -5.53
N THR A 559 -6.19 12.42 -6.16
CA THR A 559 -6.46 13.86 -6.33
C THR A 559 -7.66 14.11 -7.24
N ALA A 560 -7.80 13.31 -8.30
CA ALA A 560 -8.86 13.43 -9.28
C ALA A 560 -10.23 12.99 -8.76
N THR A 561 -10.29 11.89 -8.00
CA THR A 561 -11.54 11.22 -7.62
C THR A 561 -11.88 11.36 -6.13
N GLY A 562 -10.88 11.68 -5.28
CA GLY A 562 -11.02 11.65 -3.83
C GLY A 562 -10.87 10.25 -3.21
N SER A 563 -10.78 9.20 -4.04
CA SER A 563 -10.73 7.80 -3.62
C SER A 563 -9.38 7.15 -3.97
N TRP A 564 -9.03 6.07 -3.28
CA TRP A 564 -7.93 5.22 -3.72
C TRP A 564 -8.41 4.30 -4.85
N SER A 565 -7.53 3.95 -5.79
CA SER A 565 -7.86 2.91 -6.77
C SER A 565 -7.85 1.56 -6.06
N ASP A 566 -8.95 0.83 -6.19
CA ASP A 566 -9.15 -0.54 -5.70
C ASP A 566 -8.69 -1.58 -6.75
N GLN A 567 -8.36 -1.13 -7.97
CA GLN A 567 -7.94 -1.95 -9.12
C GLN A 567 -6.43 -1.82 -9.41
N ARG A 568 -5.60 -1.62 -8.37
CA ARG A 568 -4.17 -1.33 -8.57
C ARG A 568 -3.46 -2.46 -9.31
N HIS A 569 -2.64 -2.11 -10.28
CA HIS A 569 -1.76 -3.04 -10.99
C HIS A 569 -2.51 -4.12 -11.78
N THR A 570 -3.74 -3.80 -12.22
CA THR A 570 -4.30 -4.37 -13.46
C THR A 570 -4.16 -3.36 -14.57
N ALA A 571 -3.71 -3.80 -15.75
CA ALA A 571 -3.48 -2.86 -16.85
C ALA A 571 -4.77 -2.10 -17.23
N LEU A 572 -5.93 -2.76 -17.21
CA LEU A 572 -7.21 -2.09 -17.46
C LEU A 572 -7.59 -1.10 -16.35
N GLY A 573 -7.37 -1.47 -15.08
CA GLY A 573 -7.64 -0.61 -13.93
C GLY A 573 -6.78 0.65 -13.95
N ASP A 574 -5.49 0.51 -14.27
CA ASP A 574 -4.57 1.65 -14.37
C ASP A 574 -4.83 2.50 -15.62
N ALA A 575 -5.25 1.91 -16.76
CA ALA A 575 -5.73 2.67 -17.92
C ALA A 575 -7.00 3.49 -17.60
N ARG A 576 -7.96 2.92 -16.84
CA ARG A 576 -9.13 3.65 -16.33
C ARG A 576 -8.72 4.78 -15.40
N ALA A 577 -7.70 4.58 -14.55
CA ALA A 577 -7.16 5.63 -13.70
C ALA A 577 -6.49 6.75 -14.51
N VAL A 578 -5.75 6.43 -15.57
CA VAL A 578 -5.16 7.42 -16.49
C VAL A 578 -6.25 8.28 -17.14
N ARG A 579 -7.36 7.67 -17.57
CA ARG A 579 -8.55 8.38 -18.07
C ARG A 579 -9.08 9.37 -17.04
N GLU A 580 -9.32 8.95 -15.80
CA GLU A 580 -9.84 9.83 -14.74
C GLU A 580 -8.91 11.01 -14.46
N VAL A 581 -7.60 10.78 -14.40
CA VAL A 581 -6.61 11.84 -14.22
C VAL A 581 -6.65 12.85 -15.37
N LEU A 582 -6.72 12.39 -16.62
CA LEU A 582 -6.81 13.29 -17.77
C LEU A 582 -8.10 14.12 -17.73
N LEU A 583 -9.25 13.48 -17.52
CA LEU A 583 -10.55 14.17 -17.45
C LEU A 583 -10.59 15.19 -16.32
N TRP A 584 -10.00 14.87 -15.18
CA TRP A 584 -9.87 15.82 -14.08
C TRP A 584 -8.96 17.00 -14.44
N LEU A 585 -7.83 16.78 -15.11
CA LEU A 585 -6.97 17.87 -15.60
C LEU A 585 -7.71 18.79 -16.56
N LEU A 586 -8.48 18.23 -17.51
CA LEU A 586 -9.26 18.99 -18.48
C LEU A 586 -10.37 19.82 -17.80
N ARG A 587 -11.10 19.22 -16.85
CA ARG A 587 -12.20 19.87 -16.11
C ARG A 587 -11.72 20.91 -15.10
N SER A 588 -10.59 20.66 -14.43
CA SER A 588 -10.08 21.51 -13.35
C SER A 588 -9.21 22.67 -13.84
N ALA A 589 -8.86 22.70 -15.12
CA ALA A 589 -8.06 23.76 -15.69
C ALA A 589 -8.81 25.10 -15.68
N ARG A 590 -8.17 26.15 -15.13
CA ARG A 590 -8.74 27.51 -15.09
C ARG A 590 -8.97 28.14 -16.47
N LYS A 591 -8.27 27.64 -17.48
CA LYS A 591 -8.41 28.03 -18.89
C LYS A 591 -8.52 26.74 -19.72
N PRO A 592 -9.25 26.74 -20.85
CA PRO A 592 -9.29 25.60 -21.76
C PRO A 592 -7.88 25.13 -22.11
N LEU A 593 -7.71 23.81 -22.15
CA LEU A 593 -6.47 23.17 -22.57
C LEU A 593 -6.55 22.78 -24.04
N TYR A 594 -5.41 22.91 -24.71
CA TYR A 594 -5.22 22.63 -26.13
C TYR A 594 -4.08 21.64 -26.30
N LEU A 595 -4.13 20.83 -27.35
CA LEU A 595 -3.01 19.99 -27.74
C LEU A 595 -2.01 20.79 -28.58
N THR A 596 -0.72 20.54 -28.34
CA THR A 596 0.36 21.11 -29.16
C THR A 596 0.51 20.45 -30.53
N GLN A 597 -0.12 19.30 -30.73
CA GLN A 597 -0.12 18.55 -31.99
C GLN A 597 -1.56 18.36 -32.48
N SER A 598 -1.72 18.24 -33.79
CA SER A 598 -3.02 17.93 -34.37
C SER A 598 -3.43 16.51 -33.97
N PRO A 599 -4.68 16.31 -33.50
CA PRO A 599 -5.23 14.98 -33.27
C PRO A 599 -5.18 14.15 -34.57
N PRO A 600 -4.91 12.84 -34.48
CA PRO A 600 -4.88 12.00 -35.66
C PRO A 600 -6.29 11.83 -36.23
N ALA A 601 -6.39 11.77 -37.56
CA ALA A 601 -7.60 11.29 -38.22
C ALA A 601 -7.66 9.76 -38.11
N ALA A 602 -8.87 9.19 -38.04
CA ALA A 602 -9.05 7.74 -38.11
C ALA A 602 -8.58 7.22 -39.47
N ALA A 603 -7.67 6.25 -39.47
CA ALA A 603 -7.19 5.59 -40.69
C ALA A 603 -8.02 4.36 -41.04
N GLY A 604 -8.89 3.90 -40.13
CA GLY A 604 -9.79 2.78 -40.35
C GLY A 604 -9.07 1.43 -40.29
N ARG A 605 -8.07 1.30 -39.42
CA ARG A 605 -7.38 0.01 -39.25
C ARG A 605 -8.35 -1.06 -38.75
N THR A 606 -8.55 -2.08 -39.57
CA THR A 606 -9.21 -3.32 -39.16
C THR A 606 -8.15 -4.29 -38.64
N SER A 607 -8.46 -4.98 -37.54
CA SER A 607 -7.66 -6.10 -37.04
C SER A 607 -8.60 -7.28 -36.81
N GLU A 608 -8.05 -8.49 -36.98
CA GLU A 608 -8.68 -9.69 -36.45
C GLU A 608 -8.71 -9.58 -34.91
N GLN A 609 -9.83 -10.01 -34.32
CA GLN A 609 -9.97 -10.04 -32.86
C GLN A 609 -9.03 -11.12 -32.30
N CYS A 610 -8.16 -10.74 -31.36
CA CYS A 610 -7.39 -11.70 -30.59
C CYS A 610 -8.29 -12.40 -29.55
N PRO A 611 -7.97 -13.65 -29.19
CA PRO A 611 -8.64 -14.32 -28.09
C PRO A 611 -8.23 -13.62 -26.78
N VAL A 612 -9.09 -12.77 -26.23
CA VAL A 612 -8.79 -12.08 -24.97
C VAL A 612 -8.72 -13.07 -23.82
N SER A 613 -7.71 -12.88 -22.96
CA SER A 613 -7.61 -13.54 -21.66
C SER A 613 -7.55 -12.45 -20.61
N CYS A 614 -8.68 -12.10 -20.00
CA CYS A 614 -8.73 -11.00 -19.03
C CYS A 614 -8.32 -11.48 -17.64
N ARG A 615 -7.70 -10.58 -16.87
CA ARG A 615 -7.51 -10.77 -15.43
C ARG A 615 -8.44 -9.81 -14.67
N PRO A 616 -9.55 -10.31 -14.14
CA PRO A 616 -10.48 -9.49 -13.36
C PRO A 616 -9.83 -9.04 -12.05
N VAL A 617 -10.31 -7.92 -11.53
CA VAL A 617 -9.91 -7.38 -10.22
C VAL A 617 -10.38 -8.33 -9.12
N PRO A 618 -9.58 -8.58 -8.06
CA PRO A 618 -10.06 -9.33 -6.90
C PRO A 618 -11.34 -8.72 -6.34
N LEU A 619 -12.39 -9.52 -6.22
CA LEU A 619 -13.70 -9.05 -5.74
C LEU A 619 -13.62 -8.77 -4.23
N THR A 620 -14.01 -7.56 -3.82
CA THR A 620 -13.97 -7.11 -2.42
C THR A 620 -15.32 -7.16 -1.75
N ARG A 621 -16.41 -7.02 -2.50
CA ARG A 621 -17.79 -6.98 -1.99
C ARG A 621 -18.62 -8.17 -2.46
N CYS A 622 -18.09 -8.98 -3.38
CA CYS A 622 -18.79 -10.10 -4.02
C CYS A 622 -20.16 -9.72 -4.56
N SER A 623 -20.20 -8.62 -5.31
CA SER A 623 -21.39 -8.25 -6.07
C SER A 623 -21.24 -8.62 -7.53
N VAL A 624 -22.36 -8.93 -8.17
CA VAL A 624 -22.43 -9.19 -9.61
C VAL A 624 -21.94 -7.98 -10.41
N ALA A 625 -22.30 -6.76 -9.98
CA ALA A 625 -21.80 -5.54 -10.62
C ALA A 625 -20.27 -5.44 -10.57
N GLU A 626 -19.64 -5.67 -9.41
CA GLU A 626 -18.19 -5.62 -9.27
C GLU A 626 -17.50 -6.67 -10.17
N LEU A 627 -18.06 -7.87 -10.24
CA LEU A 627 -17.60 -8.92 -11.15
C LEU A 627 -17.67 -8.47 -12.61
N LEU A 628 -18.83 -8.02 -13.08
CA LEU A 628 -19.05 -7.67 -14.48
C LEU A 628 -18.26 -6.43 -14.90
N ASP A 629 -18.11 -5.45 -14.01
CA ASP A 629 -17.36 -4.21 -14.26
C ASP A 629 -15.84 -4.43 -14.26
N SER A 630 -15.37 -5.56 -13.72
CA SER A 630 -13.96 -5.95 -13.78
C SER A 630 -13.49 -6.39 -15.17
N PHE A 631 -14.41 -6.72 -16.08
CA PHE A 631 -14.13 -7.08 -17.47
C PHE A 631 -14.16 -5.83 -18.37
N PRO A 632 -13.52 -5.87 -19.56
CA PRO A 632 -13.57 -4.77 -20.52
C PRO A 632 -15.01 -4.48 -20.96
N GLN A 633 -15.41 -3.21 -20.86
CA GLN A 633 -16.69 -2.68 -21.30
C GLN A 633 -16.62 -2.27 -22.77
N SER A 634 -16.87 -3.24 -23.66
CA SER A 634 -16.84 -3.04 -25.10
C SER A 634 -18.23 -3.22 -25.73
N PRO A 635 -18.66 -2.30 -26.62
CA PRO A 635 -19.89 -2.47 -27.39
C PRO A 635 -19.73 -3.48 -28.55
N ALA A 636 -18.50 -3.85 -28.91
CA ALA A 636 -18.24 -4.82 -29.96
C ALA A 636 -18.29 -6.24 -29.37
N PRO A 637 -19.27 -7.08 -29.73
CA PRO A 637 -19.35 -8.43 -29.20
C PRO A 637 -18.15 -9.26 -29.69
N ARG A 638 -17.63 -10.10 -28.79
CA ARG A 638 -16.63 -11.12 -29.12
C ARG A 638 -17.31 -12.45 -29.34
N THR A 639 -16.71 -13.29 -30.19
CA THR A 639 -17.20 -14.65 -30.43
C THR A 639 -17.13 -15.53 -29.17
N GLY A 640 -16.09 -15.35 -28.36
CA GLY A 640 -15.85 -16.16 -27.17
C GLY A 640 -15.50 -17.62 -27.46
N ASP A 641 -15.38 -18.44 -26.42
CA ASP A 641 -15.26 -19.89 -26.50
C ASP A 641 -16.61 -20.54 -26.14
N PRO A 642 -17.32 -21.18 -27.11
CA PRO A 642 -18.65 -21.74 -26.89
C PRO A 642 -18.73 -22.73 -25.73
N THR A 643 -17.72 -23.59 -25.58
CA THR A 643 -17.70 -24.60 -24.50
C THR A 643 -17.55 -23.94 -23.14
N GLN A 644 -16.70 -22.90 -23.05
CA GLN A 644 -16.52 -22.19 -21.79
C GLN A 644 -17.71 -21.30 -21.43
N ILE A 645 -18.42 -20.79 -22.44
CA ILE A 645 -19.70 -20.07 -22.27
C ILE A 645 -20.75 -21.02 -21.69
N ASP A 646 -20.91 -22.22 -22.23
CA ASP A 646 -21.85 -23.21 -21.69
C ASP A 646 -21.53 -23.58 -20.23
N ASN A 647 -20.25 -23.81 -19.93
CA ASN A 647 -19.78 -24.07 -18.55
C ASN A 647 -20.07 -22.88 -17.61
N TYR A 648 -19.86 -21.65 -18.09
CA TYR A 648 -20.17 -20.45 -17.32
C TYR A 648 -21.67 -20.30 -17.06
N THR A 649 -22.50 -20.52 -18.07
CA THR A 649 -23.96 -20.47 -17.93
C THR A 649 -24.48 -21.52 -16.96
N ALA A 650 -23.95 -22.75 -16.99
CA ALA A 650 -24.32 -23.80 -16.04
C ALA A 650 -24.00 -23.40 -14.59
N LEU A 651 -22.78 -22.88 -14.35
CA LEU A 651 -22.35 -22.40 -13.04
C LEU A 651 -23.20 -21.21 -12.57
N LEU A 652 -23.58 -20.33 -13.50
CA LEU A 652 -24.41 -19.17 -13.23
C LEU A 652 -25.85 -19.55 -12.86
N THR A 653 -26.42 -20.56 -13.51
CA THR A 653 -27.76 -21.07 -13.15
C THR A 653 -27.79 -21.59 -11.72
N GLU A 654 -26.74 -22.30 -11.29
CA GLU A 654 -26.62 -22.77 -9.90
C GLU A 654 -26.48 -21.59 -8.92
N ALA A 655 -25.61 -20.61 -9.23
CA ALA A 655 -25.35 -19.46 -8.37
C ALA A 655 -26.52 -18.46 -8.24
N VAL A 656 -27.52 -18.50 -9.14
CA VAL A 656 -28.68 -17.57 -9.11
C VAL A 656 -29.88 -18.19 -8.37
N ASP A 657 -29.86 -19.49 -8.09
CA ASP A 657 -30.99 -20.26 -7.59
C ASP A 657 -31.54 -19.75 -6.24
N ASP A 658 -30.65 -19.31 -5.33
CA ASP A 658 -31.03 -18.78 -4.01
C ASP A 658 -31.10 -17.24 -3.95
N GLY A 659 -30.78 -16.57 -5.06
CA GLY A 659 -30.81 -15.12 -5.21
C GLY A 659 -29.70 -14.38 -4.46
N ARG A 660 -28.64 -15.10 -4.06
CA ARG A 660 -27.47 -14.55 -3.35
C ARG A 660 -26.20 -15.06 -4.02
N LEU A 661 -25.11 -14.30 -3.86
CA LEU A 661 -23.80 -14.71 -4.37
C LEU A 661 -22.81 -14.81 -3.21
N THR A 662 -22.33 -16.01 -2.93
CA THR A 662 -21.25 -16.26 -1.97
C THR A 662 -19.89 -15.87 -2.55
N TYR A 663 -18.88 -15.71 -1.68
CA TYR A 663 -17.49 -15.47 -2.13
C TYR A 663 -16.95 -16.62 -3.00
N GLU A 664 -17.32 -17.86 -2.70
CA GLU A 664 -16.89 -19.04 -3.45
C GLU A 664 -17.50 -19.07 -4.85
N GLU A 665 -18.80 -18.80 -4.97
CA GLU A 665 -19.50 -18.70 -6.26
C GLU A 665 -18.99 -17.52 -7.08
N ALA A 666 -18.82 -16.35 -6.45
CA ALA A 666 -18.25 -15.18 -7.11
C ALA A 666 -16.85 -15.48 -7.66
N ALA A 667 -16.00 -16.15 -6.88
CA ALA A 667 -14.66 -16.54 -7.31
C ALA A 667 -14.70 -17.62 -8.42
N ALA A 668 -15.62 -18.58 -8.35
CA ALA A 668 -15.80 -19.60 -9.37
C ALA A 668 -16.29 -19.00 -10.70
N LEU A 669 -17.31 -18.13 -10.66
CA LEU A 669 -17.79 -17.38 -11.81
C LEU A 669 -16.68 -16.50 -12.39
N THR A 670 -15.88 -15.84 -11.54
CA THR A 670 -14.73 -15.05 -11.97
C THR A 670 -13.73 -15.90 -12.76
N ARG A 671 -13.31 -17.04 -12.22
CA ARG A 671 -12.36 -17.95 -12.89
C ARG A 671 -12.92 -18.45 -14.22
N GLN A 672 -14.19 -18.85 -14.24
CA GLN A 672 -14.83 -19.39 -15.44
C GLN A 672 -15.06 -18.30 -16.50
N ALA A 673 -15.45 -17.08 -16.09
CA ALA A 673 -15.66 -15.94 -16.98
C ALA A 673 -14.38 -15.59 -17.77
N ARG A 674 -13.19 -15.69 -17.16
CA ARG A 674 -11.90 -15.51 -17.87
C ARG A 674 -11.76 -16.42 -19.09
N LEU A 675 -12.25 -17.66 -18.97
CA LEU A 675 -12.16 -18.67 -20.02
C LEU A 675 -13.18 -18.46 -21.14
N THR A 676 -14.29 -17.75 -20.88
CA THR A 676 -15.30 -17.45 -21.90
C THR A 676 -14.80 -16.52 -23.01
N ARG A 677 -13.79 -15.70 -22.70
CA ARG A 677 -13.26 -14.64 -23.59
C ARG A 677 -14.31 -13.61 -24.03
N LEU A 678 -15.36 -13.46 -23.22
CA LEU A 678 -16.43 -12.48 -23.42
C LEU A 678 -16.11 -11.14 -22.74
N THR A 679 -16.82 -10.10 -23.17
CA THR A 679 -16.75 -8.76 -22.58
C THR A 679 -17.73 -8.61 -21.41
N GLY A 680 -17.56 -7.58 -20.59
CA GLY A 680 -18.47 -7.30 -19.47
C GLY A 680 -19.96 -7.22 -19.87
N PRO A 681 -20.31 -6.51 -20.96
CA PRO A 681 -21.69 -6.46 -21.47
C PRO A 681 -22.25 -7.84 -21.88
N GLN A 682 -21.45 -8.68 -22.53
CA GLN A 682 -21.89 -10.04 -22.91
C GLN A 682 -22.10 -10.93 -21.68
N LEU A 683 -21.22 -10.83 -20.68
CA LEU A 683 -21.41 -11.52 -19.40
C LEU A 683 -22.65 -11.01 -18.66
N ARG A 684 -22.93 -9.70 -18.74
CA ARG A 684 -24.14 -9.07 -18.17
C ARG A 684 -25.41 -9.61 -18.82
N GLU A 685 -25.42 -9.80 -20.13
CA GLU A 685 -26.53 -10.44 -20.84
C GLU A 685 -26.75 -11.89 -20.39
N LEU A 686 -25.68 -12.66 -20.15
CA LEU A 686 -25.80 -14.02 -19.63
C LEU A 686 -26.41 -14.05 -18.22
N HIS A 687 -25.95 -13.15 -17.35
CA HIS A 687 -26.52 -12.96 -16.01
C HIS A 687 -27.99 -12.55 -16.06
N GLN A 688 -28.34 -11.59 -16.91
CA GLN A 688 -29.72 -11.18 -17.09
C GLN A 688 -30.61 -12.34 -17.54
N LYS A 689 -30.18 -13.12 -18.54
CA LYS A 689 -30.94 -14.28 -19.03
C LYS A 689 -31.12 -15.34 -17.94
N ALA A 690 -30.08 -15.61 -17.15
CA ALA A 690 -30.18 -16.55 -16.03
C ALA A 690 -31.17 -16.02 -14.96
N TRP A 691 -31.08 -14.75 -14.62
CA TRP A 691 -31.99 -14.10 -13.66
C TRP A 691 -33.44 -14.14 -14.11
N GLU A 692 -33.73 -13.77 -15.36
CA GLU A 692 -35.09 -13.79 -15.91
C GLU A 692 -35.69 -15.20 -16.01
N ALA A 693 -34.84 -16.22 -16.18
CA ALA A 693 -35.26 -17.62 -16.20
C ALA A 693 -35.63 -18.12 -14.79
N THR A 694 -34.86 -17.74 -13.77
CA THR A 694 -35.10 -18.14 -12.36
C THR A 694 -36.22 -17.32 -11.72
N TYR A 695 -36.31 -16.01 -12.00
CA TYR A 695 -37.25 -15.07 -11.39
C TYR A 695 -38.14 -14.36 -12.44
N PRO A 696 -39.06 -15.07 -13.12
CA PRO A 696 -39.87 -14.51 -14.21
C PRO A 696 -40.86 -13.44 -13.75
N GLU A 697 -41.17 -13.36 -12.46
CA GLU A 697 -42.09 -12.38 -11.84
C GLU A 697 -41.39 -11.03 -11.55
N THR A 698 -40.05 -10.96 -11.60
CA THR A 698 -39.25 -9.76 -11.23
C THR A 698 -38.37 -9.26 -12.37
N LYS A 699 -38.81 -9.42 -13.62
CA LYS A 699 -38.02 -9.07 -14.83
C LYS A 699 -37.62 -7.59 -14.91
N ASP A 700 -38.42 -6.71 -14.30
CA ASP A 700 -38.18 -5.26 -14.29
C ASP A 700 -37.35 -4.79 -13.08
N ALA A 701 -36.92 -5.69 -12.20
CA ALA A 701 -36.10 -5.34 -11.03
C ALA A 701 -34.62 -5.11 -11.44
N ASP A 702 -33.96 -4.16 -10.78
CA ASP A 702 -32.51 -3.94 -10.95
C ASP A 702 -31.71 -5.07 -10.29
N TRP A 703 -31.58 -6.18 -11.01
CA TRP A 703 -30.85 -7.38 -10.59
C TRP A 703 -29.36 -7.12 -10.37
N SER A 704 -28.81 -6.04 -10.95
CA SER A 704 -27.38 -5.72 -10.82
C SER A 704 -27.00 -5.11 -9.48
N ALA A 705 -27.99 -4.63 -8.71
CA ALA A 705 -27.83 -4.00 -7.38
C ALA A 705 -28.06 -4.97 -6.21
N LEU A 706 -28.37 -6.25 -6.45
CA LEU A 706 -28.62 -7.24 -5.41
C LEU A 706 -27.32 -7.57 -4.64
N ALA A 707 -27.23 -7.04 -3.42
CA ALA A 707 -26.14 -7.29 -2.49
C ALA A 707 -26.51 -8.34 -1.45
N VAL A 708 -25.51 -9.07 -0.96
CA VAL A 708 -25.62 -10.07 0.11
C VAL A 708 -26.21 -9.44 1.37
N LEU A 709 -27.40 -9.90 1.78
CA LEU A 709 -27.93 -9.63 3.12
C LEU A 709 -27.06 -10.38 4.14
N GLY A 710 -26.24 -9.64 4.89
CA GLY A 710 -25.45 -10.17 6.00
C GLY A 710 -26.33 -10.83 7.07
N HIS A 711 -25.84 -11.94 7.61
CA HIS A 711 -26.39 -12.59 8.79
C HIS A 711 -26.39 -11.64 9.99
N ASP A 712 -27.55 -11.12 10.43
CA ASP A 712 -27.98 -11.26 11.83
C ASP A 712 -29.46 -10.93 12.12
N VAL A 713 -30.03 -11.75 13.01
CA VAL A 713 -31.26 -11.68 13.83
C VAL A 713 -32.56 -11.05 13.27
N GLY A 714 -33.54 -11.93 13.04
CA GLY A 714 -34.91 -11.71 13.51
C GLY A 714 -35.92 -11.22 12.46
N SER A 715 -36.78 -12.14 12.02
CA SER A 715 -38.16 -11.89 11.58
C SER A 715 -38.46 -10.46 11.12
N ARG A 716 -38.19 -10.17 9.85
CA ARG A 716 -39.01 -9.28 9.02
C ARG A 716 -38.76 -9.62 7.56
N ARG A 717 -39.79 -10.19 6.93
CA ARG A 717 -39.96 -10.12 5.48
C ARG A 717 -39.79 -8.66 5.07
N VAL A 718 -38.77 -8.36 4.28
CA VAL A 718 -38.81 -7.20 3.40
C VAL A 718 -38.89 -7.79 2.02
N GLY A 719 -40.12 -7.85 1.52
CA GLY A 719 -40.38 -8.16 0.12
C GLY A 719 -39.94 -7.00 -0.77
N LEU A 720 -39.88 -7.33 -2.06
CA LEU A 720 -39.86 -6.43 -3.21
C LEU A 720 -40.31 -5.00 -2.91
N MET A 721 -39.39 -4.07 -3.05
CA MET A 721 -39.64 -2.77 -3.66
C MET A 721 -38.56 -2.49 -4.69
#